data_AF-A0AAV1Y6Z5-F1
#
_entry.id   AF-A0AAV1Y6Z5-F1
#
_cell.length_a   1.000
_cell.length_b   1.000
_cell.length_c   1.000
_cell.angle_alpha   90.00
_cell.angle_beta   90.00
_cell.angle_gamma   90.00
#
_symmetry.space_group_name_H-M   'P 1'
#
loop_
_entity.id
_entity.type
_entity.pdbx_description
1 polymer ?
#
loop_
_entity_poly.entity_id
_entity_poly.type
_entity_poly.pdbx_seq_one_letter_code
_entity_poly.pdbx_strand_id
1 'polypeptide(L)'
;MAGNGRRIILTIINNAVGINFFNIIVIFFITPHVATSEPRVITPFPAPKLMDLPQFQGEHKESLYWGTYRPQVYLGIRARTPESLIGGLMWINEKDGKYKLRHVCKHEDELSTYGWTKHNGRDFGHQLLADHGINLDTKFLKYKGEHSGYGGDWAIRIDAQINKSKLNEELERDAQIFFYLADEGGNVLDISRENLNTQKGSLLASGSRPDIGDWQLHLKSMDDVEVHYSGFHTLNFHNLSDLVEENLASQIRRHDRVQLSDSSDDSPNVLVFQIIGGFPLTTDIVLISGTGSESSRVEERVRNLTGTSLTNQLKDKEESFDTKFEKVFNLAEKVDSESILVGKAAIGNLLGGIGYFYGQSKIALSSILNLKEQVNVLSYWPAELYTAVPSRPSFPRGFLWDEGFHQLLIWRWDIHISLDIIGHWLDLMNVDGWIPREQILGAEALSRVPEEYVPQHPTNGNPPTLLLALSDIVSGLKNNEFTAMDSSKISLFLDRAFVRLEAWFQWFNTTQSGSKMSSYYWHGRDNMTIHELNPKTLSSGLDDYPRASHPSADECHLDIRCWMFLAADCMHSIEVLLNKETKPDENYGSTAKLLSDHDLLNQMHFDYAYGAYLDFGNHTEKVELKWREVEVGYNHAARQLVRVVSEKPELRFIPHIGYVSLFPFMAKIIPPGSPILEKQLQLISNRSLLWTNYGLSSLAKTSSLYMKWNSETESPYWRGQIWINMNYMILSALHHYSKEDGPYQDSSKALYKELRSNLIRNIVRNYKDSGFLWEQFEQDEGKGHGSHPFTGWTSLVVLIMAEAYGNI
;
A
#
# COMPACT_ATOMS: atom_id res chain seq x y z
N MET A 1 84.20 -29.39 34.40
CA MET A 1 83.71 -29.72 33.05
C MET A 1 82.21 -29.44 33.05
N ALA A 2 81.74 -28.24 32.71
CA ALA A 2 81.62 -27.79 31.31
C ALA A 2 81.23 -29.00 30.45
N GLY A 3 79.95 -29.18 30.14
CA GLY A 3 79.23 -28.21 29.35
C GLY A 3 79.30 -28.69 27.90
N ASN A 4 78.18 -29.20 27.40
CA ASN A 4 77.83 -29.17 25.97
C ASN A 4 76.45 -29.77 25.65
N GLY A 5 75.74 -30.41 26.60
CA GLY A 5 74.40 -30.94 26.34
C GLY A 5 73.23 -29.93 26.42
N ARG A 6 73.32 -28.91 27.29
CA ARG A 6 72.18 -28.01 27.57
C ARG A 6 72.02 -26.82 26.63
N ARG A 7 73.07 -26.41 25.91
CA ARG A 7 73.00 -25.25 24.99
C ARG A 7 72.39 -25.58 23.62
N ILE A 8 72.45 -26.84 23.20
CA ILE A 8 71.87 -27.28 21.91
C ILE A 8 70.35 -27.46 22.05
N ILE A 9 69.87 -27.98 23.18
CA ILE A 9 68.43 -28.22 23.41
C ILE A 9 67.64 -26.91 23.59
N LEU A 10 68.19 -25.91 24.30
CA LEU A 10 67.49 -24.62 24.45
C LEU A 10 67.44 -23.79 23.15
N THR A 11 68.43 -23.92 22.28
CA THR A 11 68.46 -23.20 20.99
C THR A 11 67.50 -23.82 19.98
N ILE A 12 67.31 -25.15 20.02
CA ILE A 12 66.33 -25.85 19.17
C ILE A 12 64.89 -25.55 19.64
N ILE A 13 64.65 -25.48 20.95
CA ILE A 13 63.31 -25.19 21.49
C ILE A 13 62.91 -23.73 21.24
N ASN A 14 63.82 -22.75 21.39
CA ASN A 14 63.48 -21.34 21.11
C ASN A 14 63.27 -21.05 19.60
N ASN A 15 64.00 -21.73 18.71
CA ASN A 15 63.74 -21.62 17.27
C ASN A 15 62.44 -22.32 16.84
N ALA A 16 62.08 -23.46 17.46
CA ALA A 16 60.83 -24.16 17.17
C ALA A 16 59.57 -23.41 17.69
N VAL A 17 59.69 -22.67 18.80
CA VAL A 17 58.61 -21.83 19.35
C VAL A 17 58.49 -20.52 18.55
N GLY A 18 59.60 -19.91 18.13
CA GLY A 18 59.59 -18.73 17.26
C GLY A 18 59.04 -18.99 15.87
N ILE A 19 59.36 -20.14 15.25
CA ILE A 19 58.85 -20.53 13.93
C ILE A 19 57.36 -20.92 14.01
N ASN A 20 56.88 -21.53 15.10
CA ASN A 20 55.44 -21.78 15.29
C ASN A 20 54.64 -20.51 15.56
N PHE A 21 55.17 -19.54 16.32
CA PHE A 21 54.48 -18.26 16.54
C PHE A 21 54.42 -17.42 15.27
N PHE A 22 55.49 -17.40 14.46
CA PHE A 22 55.49 -16.70 13.19
C PHE A 22 54.59 -17.39 12.15
N ASN A 23 54.55 -18.72 12.09
CA ASN A 23 53.63 -19.45 11.20
C ASN A 23 52.16 -19.34 11.64
N ILE A 24 51.85 -19.25 12.93
CA ILE A 24 50.46 -19.03 13.40
C ILE A 24 50.00 -17.60 13.10
N ILE A 25 50.86 -16.59 13.26
CA ILE A 25 50.55 -15.20 12.89
C ILE A 25 50.44 -15.06 11.36
N VAL A 26 51.31 -15.70 10.59
CA VAL A 26 51.23 -15.70 9.12
C VAL A 26 50.03 -16.50 8.62
N ILE A 27 49.59 -17.58 9.28
CA ILE A 27 48.33 -18.27 8.94
C ILE A 27 47.09 -17.44 9.34
N PHE A 28 47.17 -16.62 10.39
CA PHE A 28 46.12 -15.64 10.72
C PHE A 28 46.07 -14.42 9.77
N PHE A 29 47.19 -14.07 9.11
CA PHE A 29 47.24 -12.99 8.12
C PHE A 29 47.19 -13.47 6.65
N ILE A 30 47.29 -14.78 6.38
CA ILE A 30 47.24 -15.39 5.03
C ILE A 30 46.12 -16.43 4.89
N THR A 31 45.28 -16.62 5.91
CA THR A 31 43.90 -16.99 5.61
C THR A 31 43.27 -15.74 4.98
N PRO A 32 42.71 -15.81 3.75
CA PRO A 32 41.74 -14.80 3.40
C PRO A 32 40.74 -14.84 4.55
N HIS A 33 40.52 -13.71 5.21
CA HIS A 33 39.17 -13.46 5.71
C HIS A 33 38.27 -13.69 4.50
N VAL A 34 37.79 -14.92 4.35
CA VAL A 34 36.53 -15.17 3.68
C VAL A 34 35.56 -14.51 4.64
N ALA A 35 35.48 -13.17 4.56
CA ALA A 35 34.28 -12.47 4.90
C ALA A 35 33.23 -13.24 4.13
N THR A 36 32.40 -14.00 4.84
CA THR A 36 31.19 -14.56 4.26
C THR A 36 30.41 -13.33 3.80
N SER A 37 30.63 -12.94 2.55
CA SER A 37 29.98 -11.77 1.98
C SER A 37 28.50 -12.02 2.12
N GLU A 38 27.80 -11.12 2.81
CA GLU A 38 26.34 -11.20 2.90
C GLU A 38 25.76 -11.44 1.49
N PRO A 39 24.79 -12.36 1.34
CA PRO A 39 24.19 -12.60 0.04
C PRO A 39 23.66 -11.29 -0.55
N ARG A 40 24.07 -10.97 -1.79
CA ARG A 40 23.70 -9.71 -2.48
C ARG A 40 22.21 -9.39 -2.38
N VAL A 41 21.38 -10.42 -2.53
CA VAL A 41 19.92 -10.29 -2.50
C VAL A 41 19.40 -9.63 -1.21
N ILE A 42 20.08 -9.80 -0.07
CA ILE A 42 19.73 -9.18 1.22
C ILE A 42 20.69 -8.06 1.64
N THR A 43 21.58 -7.61 0.76
CA THR A 43 22.49 -6.49 1.04
C THR A 43 21.83 -5.17 0.61
N PRO A 44 21.73 -4.16 1.49
CA PRO A 44 21.20 -2.84 1.13
C PRO A 44 22.00 -2.20 -0.01
N PHE A 45 21.33 -1.43 -0.86
CA PHE A 45 22.00 -0.74 -1.95
C PHE A 45 22.96 0.35 -1.42
N PRO A 46 24.23 0.37 -1.90
CA PRO A 46 25.34 1.10 -1.28
C PRO A 46 25.37 2.59 -1.69
N ALA A 47 24.30 3.31 -1.40
CA ALA A 47 24.21 4.76 -1.57
C ALA A 47 23.63 5.42 -0.31
N PRO A 48 23.94 6.71 -0.05
CA PRO A 48 23.29 7.46 1.03
C PRO A 48 21.76 7.36 0.93
N LYS A 49 21.09 7.21 2.07
CA LYS A 49 19.62 7.09 2.08
C LYS A 49 18.98 8.38 1.61
N LEU A 50 17.81 8.25 1.00
CA LEU A 50 16.98 9.38 0.62
C LEU A 50 16.38 10.00 1.88
N MET A 51 16.03 9.15 2.86
CA MET A 51 15.51 9.60 4.13
C MET A 51 16.52 10.40 4.99
N ASP A 52 17.81 10.38 4.64
CA ASP A 52 18.84 11.23 5.28
C ASP A 52 18.85 12.67 4.72
N LEU A 53 18.04 12.99 3.70
CA LEU A 53 17.99 14.34 3.15
C LEU A 53 17.47 15.36 4.18
N PRO A 54 18.04 16.59 4.23
CA PRO A 54 17.64 17.60 5.22
C PRO A 54 16.14 17.94 5.22
N GLN A 55 15.49 17.86 4.06
CA GLN A 55 14.06 18.16 3.92
C GLN A 55 13.14 17.15 4.64
N PHE A 56 13.64 15.97 4.99
CA PHE A 56 12.91 14.96 5.75
C PHE A 56 13.29 14.93 7.23
N GLN A 57 14.17 15.85 7.67
CA GLN A 57 14.60 15.99 9.06
C GLN A 57 13.90 17.18 9.73
N GLY A 58 14.23 17.43 11.01
CA GLY A 58 13.74 18.59 11.75
C GLY A 58 12.21 18.67 11.81
N GLU A 59 11.67 19.82 11.42
CA GLU A 59 10.22 20.10 11.47
C GLU A 59 9.40 19.10 10.64
N HIS A 60 9.88 18.66 9.47
CA HIS A 60 9.12 17.69 8.65
C HIS A 60 8.96 16.37 9.39
N LYS A 61 10.07 15.80 9.88
CA LYS A 61 10.08 14.55 10.66
C LYS A 61 9.19 14.66 11.90
N GLU A 62 9.29 15.78 12.61
CA GLU A 62 8.53 16.00 13.83
C GLU A 62 7.04 16.21 13.56
N SER A 63 6.68 17.00 12.53
CA SER A 63 5.29 17.26 12.15
C SER A 63 4.55 16.01 11.70
N LEU A 64 5.26 14.99 11.22
CA LEU A 64 4.72 13.69 10.83
C LEU A 64 5.03 12.60 11.86
N TYR A 65 5.57 12.93 13.04
CA TYR A 65 5.94 11.92 14.03
C TYR A 65 4.72 11.11 14.44
N TRP A 66 3.68 11.74 14.95
CA TRP A 66 2.38 11.11 15.25
C TRP A 66 1.45 11.09 14.05
N GLY A 67 0.67 10.02 13.90
CA GLY A 67 -0.44 9.97 12.95
C GLY A 67 -1.26 8.69 13.06
N THR A 68 -2.30 8.58 12.24
CA THR A 68 -3.18 7.40 12.20
C THR A 68 -2.56 6.23 11.43
N TYR A 69 -1.28 5.97 11.68
CA TYR A 69 -0.41 5.14 10.83
C TYR A 69 -0.55 3.62 11.04
N ARG A 70 -1.72 3.16 11.52
CA ARG A 70 -2.07 1.74 11.67
C ARG A 70 -3.33 1.42 10.85
N PRO A 71 -3.23 1.39 9.52
CA PRO A 71 -4.40 1.33 8.63
C PRO A 71 -5.22 0.03 8.79
N GLN A 72 -4.63 -1.04 9.33
CA GLN A 72 -5.30 -2.33 9.58
C GLN A 72 -6.37 -2.27 10.67
N VAL A 73 -6.34 -1.29 11.58
CA VAL A 73 -7.36 -1.12 12.63
C VAL A 73 -8.34 0.01 12.27
N TYR A 74 -9.55 -0.01 12.83
CA TYR A 74 -10.57 1.02 12.54
C TYR A 74 -10.10 2.42 12.95
N LEU A 75 -9.42 2.56 14.09
CA LEU A 75 -8.66 3.75 14.46
C LEU A 75 -7.43 3.34 15.27
N GLY A 76 -6.26 3.70 14.79
CA GLY A 76 -4.99 3.42 15.46
C GLY A 76 -3.99 4.55 15.26
N ILE A 77 -3.40 5.01 16.34
CA ILE A 77 -2.42 6.10 16.38
C ILE A 77 -1.07 5.46 16.70
N ARG A 78 -0.05 5.82 15.95
CA ARG A 78 1.34 5.47 16.25
C ARG A 78 2.28 6.59 15.84
N ALA A 79 3.48 6.53 16.39
CA ALA A 79 4.60 7.33 15.96
C ALA A 79 5.37 6.64 14.82
N ARG A 80 6.05 7.44 13.99
CA ARG A 80 7.01 7.01 12.97
C ARG A 80 8.37 6.70 13.61
N THR A 81 8.38 5.64 14.42
CA THR A 81 9.55 5.09 15.09
C THR A 81 9.42 3.57 15.16
N PRO A 82 10.53 2.79 15.13
CA PRO A 82 10.50 1.33 15.17
C PRO A 82 9.69 0.72 16.32
N GLU A 83 9.81 1.30 17.52
CA GLU A 83 9.09 0.90 18.72
C GLU A 83 8.27 2.10 19.20
N SER A 84 6.97 2.12 18.94
CA SER A 84 6.09 3.25 19.25
C SER A 84 5.30 3.03 20.54
N LEU A 85 4.91 4.13 21.18
CA LEU A 85 3.69 4.14 21.98
C LEU A 85 2.51 4.14 21.00
N ILE A 86 1.62 3.15 21.05
CA ILE A 86 0.50 2.99 20.13
C ILE A 86 -0.83 3.14 20.89
N GLY A 87 -1.78 3.85 20.28
CA GLY A 87 -3.14 3.98 20.76
C GLY A 87 -4.14 3.38 19.78
N GLY A 88 -5.29 2.95 20.25
CA GLY A 88 -6.33 2.46 19.34
C GLY A 88 -7.71 2.33 19.96
N LEU A 89 -8.71 2.29 19.09
CA LEU A 89 -10.12 2.19 19.43
C LEU A 89 -10.61 0.75 19.26
N MET A 90 -11.42 0.29 20.21
CA MET A 90 -12.32 -0.84 20.04
C MET A 90 -13.72 -0.44 20.50
N TRP A 91 -14.75 -1.18 20.08
CA TRP A 91 -16.10 -1.04 20.62
C TRP A 91 -16.83 -2.36 20.54
N ILE A 92 -17.83 -2.53 21.40
CA ILE A 92 -18.72 -3.70 21.32
C ILE A 92 -19.98 -3.31 20.59
N ASN A 93 -20.41 -4.19 19.70
CA ASN A 93 -21.78 -4.20 19.19
C ASN A 93 -22.41 -5.57 19.46
N GLU A 94 -23.71 -5.59 19.72
CA GLU A 94 -24.47 -6.81 19.92
C GLU A 94 -25.22 -7.17 18.63
N LYS A 95 -24.90 -8.34 18.06
CA LYS A 95 -25.55 -8.88 16.87
C LYS A 95 -26.04 -10.30 17.17
N ASP A 96 -27.31 -10.57 16.91
CA ASP A 96 -27.95 -11.88 17.13
C ASP A 96 -27.77 -12.43 18.57
N GLY A 97 -27.85 -11.55 19.58
CA GLY A 97 -27.67 -11.91 20.98
C GLY A 97 -26.22 -12.20 21.39
N LYS A 98 -25.24 -11.89 20.54
CA LYS A 98 -23.80 -12.06 20.81
C LYS A 98 -23.07 -10.73 20.74
N TYR A 99 -22.27 -10.45 21.75
CA TYR A 99 -21.32 -9.35 21.74
C TYR A 99 -20.19 -9.64 20.78
N LYS A 100 -19.88 -8.68 19.91
CA LYS A 100 -18.74 -8.72 19.00
C LYS A 100 -17.88 -7.48 19.25
N LEU A 101 -16.61 -7.70 19.58
CA LEU A 101 -15.62 -6.64 19.69
C LEU A 101 -15.14 -6.24 18.30
N ARG A 102 -15.14 -4.95 18.00
CA ARG A 102 -14.59 -4.38 16.76
C ARG A 102 -13.24 -3.77 17.04
N HIS A 103 -12.25 -4.06 16.21
CA HIS A 103 -10.91 -3.50 16.36
C HIS A 103 -10.14 -3.46 15.03
N VAL A 104 -9.82 -4.65 14.50
CA VAL A 104 -9.16 -4.82 13.20
C VAL A 104 -10.21 -4.74 12.10
N CYS A 105 -9.90 -4.04 10.99
CA CYS A 105 -10.77 -3.96 9.83
C CYS A 105 -10.98 -5.35 9.22
N LYS A 106 -12.23 -5.80 9.17
CA LYS A 106 -12.62 -7.14 8.71
C LYS A 106 -13.90 -7.05 7.89
N HIS A 107 -13.93 -7.73 6.74
CA HIS A 107 -15.15 -7.79 5.91
C HIS A 107 -16.28 -8.50 6.65
N GLU A 108 -15.92 -9.46 7.50
CA GLU A 108 -16.80 -10.28 8.33
C GLU A 108 -17.53 -9.47 9.42
N ASP A 109 -17.09 -8.24 9.67
CA ASP A 109 -17.78 -7.35 10.62
C ASP A 109 -19.08 -6.79 10.05
N GLU A 110 -19.21 -6.72 8.70
CA GLU A 110 -20.40 -6.27 7.98
C GLU A 110 -20.89 -4.86 8.38
N LEU A 111 -19.96 -3.94 8.66
CA LEU A 111 -20.29 -2.52 8.87
C LEU A 111 -21.02 -1.97 7.63
N SER A 112 -22.07 -1.18 7.87
CA SER A 112 -22.86 -0.58 6.78
C SER A 112 -22.04 0.41 5.94
N THR A 113 -21.10 1.11 6.58
CA THR A 113 -20.08 1.94 5.94
C THR A 113 -19.00 2.22 6.96
N TYR A 114 -17.76 2.40 6.51
CA TYR A 114 -16.73 3.01 7.33
C TYR A 114 -15.63 3.65 6.48
N GLY A 115 -15.00 4.70 7.01
CA GLY A 115 -13.85 5.32 6.37
C GLY A 115 -13.66 6.78 6.73
N TRP A 116 -12.50 7.31 6.39
CA TRP A 116 -12.17 8.72 6.52
C TRP A 116 -12.92 9.54 5.47
N THR A 117 -13.89 10.33 5.90
CA THR A 117 -14.61 11.26 5.02
C THR A 117 -13.75 12.47 4.68
N LYS A 118 -12.87 12.87 5.60
CA LYS A 118 -11.86 13.92 5.42
C LYS A 118 -10.61 13.55 6.22
N HIS A 119 -9.43 13.70 5.63
CA HIS A 119 -8.15 13.51 6.31
C HIS A 119 -7.09 14.29 5.56
N ASN A 120 -6.25 15.07 6.25
CA ASN A 120 -5.26 15.92 5.56
C ASN A 120 -3.85 15.32 5.50
N GLY A 121 -3.63 14.15 6.09
CA GLY A 121 -2.34 13.44 6.12
C GLY A 121 -1.34 14.02 7.11
N ARG A 122 -1.70 15.08 7.85
CA ARG A 122 -0.85 15.76 8.84
C ARG A 122 -1.49 15.77 10.21
N ASP A 123 -2.46 16.65 10.42
CA ASP A 123 -2.92 17.04 11.75
C ASP A 123 -4.43 16.95 11.96
N PHE A 124 -5.19 16.50 10.95
CA PHE A 124 -6.65 16.39 11.03
C PHE A 124 -7.18 15.16 10.30
N GLY A 125 -8.16 14.51 10.93
CA GLY A 125 -8.96 13.44 10.35
C GLY A 125 -10.37 13.41 10.91
N HIS A 126 -11.35 13.07 10.06
CA HIS A 126 -12.73 12.76 10.43
C HIS A 126 -13.14 11.47 9.70
N GLN A 127 -13.50 10.47 10.48
CA GLN A 127 -13.95 9.17 10.02
C GLN A 127 -15.33 8.85 10.58
N LEU A 128 -16.16 8.24 9.76
CA LEU A 128 -17.45 7.67 10.14
C LEU A 128 -17.32 6.14 10.20
N LEU A 129 -17.88 5.54 11.24
CA LEU A 129 -18.03 4.09 11.40
C LEU A 129 -19.51 3.80 11.66
N ALA A 130 -20.20 3.13 10.74
CA ALA A 130 -21.62 2.78 10.90
C ALA A 130 -21.77 1.26 11.09
N ASP A 131 -22.00 0.83 12.33
CA ASP A 131 -22.08 -0.57 12.74
C ASP A 131 -23.49 -0.88 13.26
N HIS A 132 -24.31 -1.52 12.41
CA HIS A 132 -25.65 -2.07 12.73
C HIS A 132 -26.51 -1.25 13.71
N GLY A 133 -26.68 0.06 13.47
CA GLY A 133 -27.54 0.94 14.29
C GLY A 133 -26.78 1.88 15.21
N ILE A 134 -25.47 1.69 15.38
CA ILE A 134 -24.56 2.64 16.04
C ILE A 134 -23.75 3.37 14.97
N ASN A 135 -23.71 4.69 15.04
CA ASN A 135 -22.79 5.52 14.28
C ASN A 135 -21.73 6.07 15.24
N LEU A 136 -20.46 5.84 14.94
CA LEU A 136 -19.32 6.44 15.64
C LEU A 136 -18.63 7.40 14.67
N ASP A 137 -18.63 8.67 15.02
CA ASP A 137 -17.79 9.68 14.38
C ASP A 137 -16.50 9.82 15.18
N THR A 138 -15.38 9.43 14.57
CA THR A 138 -14.05 9.54 15.17
C THR A 138 -13.28 10.69 14.52
N LYS A 139 -12.85 11.67 15.31
CA LYS A 139 -12.10 12.84 14.83
C LYS A 139 -10.74 12.89 15.50
N PHE A 140 -9.70 13.13 14.71
CA PHE A 140 -8.30 13.21 15.15
C PHE A 140 -7.78 14.63 14.93
N LEU A 141 -7.08 15.17 15.94
CA LEU A 141 -6.40 16.46 15.86
C LEU A 141 -4.99 16.34 16.45
N LYS A 142 -3.98 16.88 15.77
CA LYS A 142 -2.66 17.13 16.36
C LYS A 142 -2.47 18.60 16.68
N TYR A 143 -1.74 18.86 17.75
CA TYR A 143 -1.40 20.20 18.19
C TYR A 143 0.03 20.23 18.69
N LYS A 144 0.77 21.29 18.37
CA LYS A 144 2.13 21.48 18.89
C LYS A 144 2.23 22.86 19.53
N GLY A 145 2.40 22.89 20.86
CA GLY A 145 2.69 24.10 21.62
C GLY A 145 4.17 24.22 22.00
N GLU A 146 4.56 25.35 22.57
CA GLU A 146 5.95 25.65 23.01
C GLU A 146 6.51 24.63 24.03
N HIS A 147 5.63 23.98 24.79
CA HIS A 147 5.98 23.00 25.83
C HIS A 147 5.59 21.56 25.48
N SER A 148 5.17 21.32 24.24
CA SER A 148 4.93 19.94 23.80
C SER A 148 6.25 19.19 23.67
N GLY A 149 6.22 17.89 23.96
CA GLY A 149 7.30 16.99 23.62
C GLY A 149 7.45 16.84 22.11
N TYR A 150 8.43 16.03 21.68
CA TYR A 150 8.67 15.78 20.27
C TYR A 150 7.40 15.24 19.58
N GLY A 151 7.04 15.85 18.46
CA GLY A 151 5.86 15.45 17.68
C GLY A 151 4.53 16.04 18.16
N GLY A 152 4.53 16.75 19.29
CA GLY A 152 3.34 17.44 19.80
C GLY A 152 2.40 16.58 20.65
N ASP A 153 1.20 17.11 20.83
CA ASP A 153 0.04 16.49 21.46
C ASP A 153 -0.94 16.01 20.40
N TRP A 154 -1.83 15.12 20.80
CA TRP A 154 -2.96 14.75 19.96
C TRP A 154 -4.22 14.49 20.78
N ALA A 155 -5.37 14.69 20.12
CA ALA A 155 -6.68 14.47 20.65
C ALA A 155 -7.52 13.63 19.70
N ILE A 156 -8.38 12.79 20.28
CA ILE A 156 -9.38 12.01 19.58
C ILE A 156 -10.72 12.36 20.20
N ARG A 157 -11.68 12.80 19.37
CA ARG A 157 -13.08 12.87 19.76
C ARG A 157 -13.83 11.67 19.20
N ILE A 158 -14.63 11.06 20.05
CA ILE A 158 -15.55 9.98 19.68
C ILE A 158 -16.95 10.47 19.99
N ASP A 159 -17.74 10.65 18.93
CA ASP A 159 -19.16 10.96 19.02
C ASP A 159 -19.94 9.69 18.66
N ALA A 160 -20.64 9.10 19.63
CA ALA A 160 -21.43 7.89 19.45
C ALA A 160 -22.93 8.20 19.44
N GLN A 161 -23.64 7.74 18.42
CA GLN A 161 -25.06 8.01 18.22
C GLN A 161 -25.83 6.76 17.79
N ILE A 162 -27.08 6.65 18.24
CA ILE A 162 -28.02 5.64 17.77
C ILE A 162 -28.75 6.11 16.50
N ASN A 163 -28.72 5.27 15.46
CA ASN A 163 -29.58 5.42 14.30
C ASN A 163 -30.93 4.74 14.53
N LYS A 164 -31.91 5.53 15.01
CA LYS A 164 -33.28 5.07 15.33
C LYS A 164 -34.03 4.40 14.17
N SER A 165 -33.64 4.64 12.92
CA SER A 165 -34.29 4.04 11.74
C SER A 165 -33.94 2.56 11.51
N LYS A 166 -32.89 2.05 12.17
CA LYS A 166 -32.38 0.68 12.00
C LYS A 166 -32.54 -0.21 13.25
N LEU A 167 -33.04 0.32 14.36
CA LEU A 167 -33.32 -0.45 15.57
C LEU A 167 -34.77 -0.91 15.58
N ASN A 168 -34.96 -2.23 15.51
CA ASN A 168 -36.18 -2.87 15.96
C ASN A 168 -36.05 -3.01 17.49
N GLU A 169 -36.92 -2.33 18.24
CA GLU A 169 -37.01 -2.29 19.71
C GLU A 169 -36.05 -1.32 20.45
N GLU A 170 -36.67 -0.51 21.32
CA GLU A 170 -36.04 0.37 22.31
C GLU A 170 -35.31 -0.49 23.37
N LEU A 171 -34.13 -1.00 23.04
CA LEU A 171 -33.18 -1.39 24.07
C LEU A 171 -32.42 -0.13 24.50
N GLU A 172 -32.64 0.30 25.75
CA GLU A 172 -31.76 1.22 26.47
C GLU A 172 -30.37 0.56 26.52
N ARG A 173 -29.53 0.82 25.51
CA ARG A 173 -28.16 0.32 25.43
C ARG A 173 -27.20 1.46 25.68
N ASP A 174 -26.21 1.23 26.53
CA ASP A 174 -25.07 2.13 26.66
C ASP A 174 -24.04 1.85 25.57
N ALA A 175 -23.37 2.90 25.10
CA ALA A 175 -22.20 2.81 24.26
C ALA A 175 -21.06 2.18 25.08
N GLN A 176 -20.46 1.10 24.56
CA GLN A 176 -19.31 0.44 25.16
C GLN A 176 -18.09 0.61 24.25
N ILE A 177 -17.28 1.62 24.59
CA ILE A 177 -16.11 2.04 23.82
C ILE A 177 -14.86 1.65 24.60
N PHE A 178 -13.83 1.18 23.92
CA PHE A 178 -12.56 0.85 24.53
C PHE A 178 -11.46 1.67 23.87
N PHE A 179 -10.59 2.25 24.68
CA PHE A 179 -9.37 2.87 24.19
C PHE A 179 -8.17 2.23 24.87
N TYR A 180 -7.23 1.77 24.07
CA TYR A 180 -6.00 1.20 24.60
C TYR A 180 -4.79 2.07 24.30
N LEU A 181 -3.79 1.93 25.15
CA LEU A 181 -2.44 2.43 24.97
C LEU A 181 -1.48 1.27 25.20
N ALA A 182 -0.51 1.09 24.32
CA ALA A 182 0.50 0.04 24.42
C ALA A 182 1.89 0.58 24.05
N ASP A 183 2.93 0.19 24.79
CA ASP A 183 4.31 0.55 24.48
C ASP A 183 5.03 -0.62 23.81
N GLU A 184 5.35 -0.45 22.52
CA GLU A 184 6.01 -1.49 21.71
C GLU A 184 7.44 -1.80 22.20
N GLY A 185 8.09 -0.88 22.92
CA GLY A 185 9.40 -1.11 23.55
C GLY A 185 9.31 -1.86 24.88
N GLY A 186 8.11 -2.21 25.35
CA GLY A 186 7.89 -2.94 26.58
C GLY A 186 8.01 -2.10 27.85
N ASN A 187 8.00 -0.77 27.74
CA ASN A 187 8.03 0.12 28.90
C ASN A 187 6.73 -0.01 29.71
N VAL A 188 6.86 0.10 31.03
CA VAL A 188 5.73 0.02 31.95
C VAL A 188 4.88 1.28 31.85
N LEU A 189 3.56 1.10 31.84
CA LEU A 189 2.57 2.17 31.83
C LEU A 189 1.95 2.31 33.22
N ASP A 190 1.95 3.54 33.75
CA ASP A 190 1.37 3.84 35.05
C ASP A 190 -0.12 4.17 34.89
N ILE A 191 -0.96 3.48 35.64
CA ILE A 191 -2.40 3.75 35.70
C ILE A 191 -2.74 4.69 36.86
N SER A 192 -3.54 5.73 36.60
CA SER A 192 -4.03 6.62 37.65
C SER A 192 -5.30 6.05 38.28
N ARG A 193 -5.19 5.50 39.50
CA ARG A 193 -6.32 4.84 40.19
C ARG A 193 -7.21 5.81 40.98
N GLU A 194 -6.71 7.01 41.29
CA GLU A 194 -7.36 7.90 42.26
C GLU A 194 -8.52 8.74 41.67
N ASN A 195 -8.71 8.78 40.34
CA ASN A 195 -9.64 9.72 39.69
C ASN A 195 -10.56 9.14 38.59
N LEU A 196 -10.59 7.81 38.37
CA LEU A 196 -11.34 7.20 37.25
C LEU A 196 -12.87 7.43 37.30
N ASN A 197 -13.45 7.64 38.50
CA ASN A 197 -14.91 7.74 38.71
C ASN A 197 -15.44 9.17 38.93
N THR A 198 -14.72 10.22 38.51
CA THR A 198 -15.15 11.61 38.75
C THR A 198 -15.50 12.35 37.45
N GLN A 199 -16.64 13.06 37.43
CA GLN A 199 -17.19 13.88 36.31
C GLN A 199 -16.25 15.01 35.81
N LYS A 200 -15.00 15.08 36.26
CA LYS A 200 -14.02 16.13 35.93
C LYS A 200 -12.74 15.50 35.36
N GLY A 201 -12.70 15.28 34.04
CA GLY A 201 -11.46 15.22 33.24
C GLY A 201 -10.32 14.46 33.90
N SER A 202 -10.35 13.13 33.80
CA SER A 202 -9.48 12.27 34.60
C SER A 202 -8.21 11.91 33.84
N LEU A 203 -7.07 12.11 34.50
CA LEU A 203 -5.82 11.44 34.13
C LEU A 203 -6.09 9.93 34.14
N LEU A 204 -5.88 9.25 33.02
CA LEU A 204 -6.05 7.81 32.88
C LEU A 204 -4.72 7.08 33.10
N ALA A 205 -3.70 7.52 32.38
CA ALA A 205 -2.39 6.88 32.37
C ALA A 205 -1.26 7.90 32.22
N SER A 206 -0.08 7.52 32.65
CA SER A 206 1.15 8.26 32.42
C SER A 206 2.32 7.32 32.15
N GLY A 207 3.39 7.88 31.62
CA GLY A 207 4.65 7.19 31.46
C GLY A 207 5.73 8.14 30.96
N SER A 208 6.87 7.58 30.59
CA SER A 208 7.99 8.35 30.04
C SER A 208 8.63 7.58 28.91
N ARG A 209 9.08 8.30 27.88
CA ARG A 209 9.86 7.73 26.79
C ARG A 209 11.00 8.65 26.38
N PRO A 210 12.11 8.10 25.84
CA PRO A 210 13.25 8.91 25.42
C PRO A 210 12.94 9.92 24.30
N ASP A 211 11.98 9.61 23.44
CA ASP A 211 11.62 10.42 22.27
C ASP A 211 10.66 11.57 22.60
N ILE A 212 9.58 11.31 23.34
CA ILE A 212 8.53 12.30 23.65
C ILE A 212 8.58 12.85 25.08
N GLY A 213 9.49 12.35 25.92
CA GLY A 213 9.58 12.68 27.34
C GLY A 213 8.45 12.06 28.16
N ASP A 214 8.18 12.67 29.32
CA ASP A 214 7.03 12.30 30.15
C ASP A 214 5.72 12.62 29.40
N TRP A 215 4.74 11.75 29.50
CA TRP A 215 3.45 11.93 28.86
C TRP A 215 2.29 11.53 29.78
N GLN A 216 1.12 12.07 29.47
CA GLN A 216 -0.13 11.76 30.18
C GLN A 216 -1.28 11.56 29.19
N LEU A 217 -2.11 10.55 29.45
CA LEU A 217 -3.36 10.28 28.74
C LEU A 217 -4.53 10.75 29.60
N HIS A 218 -5.42 11.56 29.03
CA HIS A 218 -6.56 12.15 29.70
C HIS A 218 -7.87 11.77 29.01
N LEU A 219 -8.92 11.61 29.82
CA LEU A 219 -10.28 11.39 29.35
C LEU A 219 -11.17 12.54 29.79
N LYS A 220 -11.89 13.15 28.85
CA LYS A 220 -12.91 14.15 29.14
C LYS A 220 -14.21 13.80 28.40
N SER A 221 -15.22 13.40 29.15
CA SER A 221 -16.57 13.22 28.62
C SER A 221 -17.42 14.48 28.85
N MET A 222 -18.33 14.75 27.90
CA MET A 222 -19.39 15.75 28.06
C MET A 222 -20.62 15.15 28.77
N ASP A 223 -20.72 13.82 28.76
CA ASP A 223 -21.81 13.03 29.32
C ASP A 223 -21.30 12.21 30.52
N ASP A 224 -22.23 11.67 31.31
CA ASP A 224 -21.88 10.77 32.42
C ASP A 224 -21.38 9.44 31.88
N VAL A 225 -20.19 9.03 32.33
CA VAL A 225 -19.54 7.79 31.91
C VAL A 225 -19.01 7.01 33.11
N GLU A 226 -19.10 5.68 33.02
CA GLU A 226 -18.38 4.73 33.87
C GLU A 226 -17.12 4.27 33.14
N VAL A 227 -16.00 4.15 33.86
CA VAL A 227 -14.72 3.74 33.30
C VAL A 227 -14.18 2.52 34.03
N HIS A 228 -13.98 1.43 33.29
CA HIS A 228 -13.27 0.24 33.75
C HIS A 228 -11.95 0.10 33.04
N TYR A 229 -11.03 -0.69 33.60
CA TYR A 229 -9.72 -0.89 32.99
C TYR A 229 -9.18 -2.32 33.07
N SER A 230 -8.21 -2.61 32.21
CA SER A 230 -7.35 -3.79 32.35
C SER A 230 -5.94 -3.48 31.89
N GLY A 231 -4.95 -3.87 32.69
CA GLY A 231 -3.53 -3.79 32.35
C GLY A 231 -2.97 -5.17 31.99
N PHE A 232 -2.26 -5.26 30.87
CA PHE A 232 -1.67 -6.49 30.37
C PHE A 232 -0.16 -6.33 30.13
N HIS A 233 0.58 -7.44 30.25
CA HIS A 233 1.97 -7.51 29.80
C HIS A 233 2.11 -8.44 28.58
N THR A 234 2.45 -7.89 27.40
CA THR A 234 2.61 -8.67 26.16
C THR A 234 3.55 -8.01 25.16
N LEU A 235 4.25 -8.82 24.36
CA LEU A 235 5.01 -8.36 23.18
C LEU A 235 4.28 -8.65 21.86
N ASN A 236 3.11 -9.29 21.92
CA ASN A 236 2.34 -9.73 20.75
C ASN A 236 1.17 -8.77 20.47
N PHE A 237 1.48 -7.54 20.01
CA PHE A 237 0.46 -6.49 19.79
C PHE A 237 -0.56 -6.82 18.69
N HIS A 238 -0.28 -7.79 17.83
CA HIS A 238 -1.24 -8.30 16.85
C HIS A 238 -2.42 -9.05 17.50
N ASN A 239 -2.28 -9.48 18.77
CA ASN A 239 -3.29 -10.24 19.53
C ASN A 239 -4.01 -9.39 20.61
N LEU A 240 -3.96 -8.06 20.52
CA LEU A 240 -4.60 -7.20 21.53
C LEU A 240 -6.11 -7.43 21.66
N SER A 241 -6.80 -7.75 20.56
CA SER A 241 -8.23 -8.10 20.59
C SER A 241 -8.48 -9.33 21.45
N ASP A 242 -7.65 -10.36 21.29
CA ASP A 242 -7.82 -11.65 21.97
C ASP A 242 -7.67 -11.48 23.49
N LEU A 243 -6.72 -10.66 23.94
CA LEU A 243 -6.54 -10.35 25.36
C LEU A 243 -7.78 -9.67 25.98
N VAL A 244 -8.38 -8.73 25.26
CA VAL A 244 -9.59 -8.02 25.70
C VAL A 244 -10.80 -8.97 25.71
N GLU A 245 -10.96 -9.78 24.66
CA GLU A 245 -12.05 -10.77 24.58
C GLU A 245 -11.93 -11.84 25.66
N GLU A 246 -10.73 -12.33 25.96
CA GLU A 246 -10.48 -13.29 27.04
C GLU A 246 -10.82 -12.70 28.41
N ASN A 247 -10.44 -11.44 28.65
CA ASN A 247 -10.79 -10.73 29.87
C ASN A 247 -12.31 -10.61 30.04
N LEU A 248 -13.01 -10.10 29.01
CA LEU A 248 -14.47 -9.94 29.01
C LEU A 248 -15.18 -11.29 29.16
N ALA A 249 -14.74 -12.34 28.45
CA ALA A 249 -15.33 -13.67 28.57
C ALA A 249 -15.16 -14.26 29.99
N SER A 250 -14.06 -13.93 30.68
CA SER A 250 -13.88 -14.29 32.09
C SER A 250 -14.86 -13.53 32.99
N GLN A 251 -15.05 -12.23 32.78
CA GLN A 251 -15.95 -11.37 33.56
C GLN A 251 -17.42 -11.76 33.37
N ILE A 252 -17.86 -12.02 32.13
CA ILE A 252 -19.20 -12.51 31.83
C ILE A 252 -19.46 -13.84 32.55
N ARG A 253 -18.52 -14.79 32.49
CA ARG A 253 -18.69 -16.11 33.15
C ARG A 253 -18.75 -16.05 34.67
N ARG A 254 -18.04 -15.10 35.29
CA ARG A 254 -17.92 -15.01 36.76
C ARG A 254 -18.93 -14.06 37.41
N HIS A 255 -19.30 -12.99 36.70
CA HIS A 255 -20.02 -11.85 37.25
C HIS A 255 -21.24 -11.45 36.44
N ASP A 256 -21.48 -12.06 35.26
CA ASP A 256 -22.57 -11.73 34.35
C ASP A 256 -22.59 -10.24 33.93
N ARG A 257 -21.38 -9.68 33.74
CA ARG A 257 -21.17 -8.30 33.31
C ARG A 257 -20.22 -8.24 32.12
N VAL A 258 -20.55 -7.36 31.17
CA VAL A 258 -19.68 -7.02 30.03
C VAL A 258 -18.81 -5.83 30.43
N GLN A 259 -18.00 -6.02 31.45
CA GLN A 259 -17.11 -5.00 32.01
C GLN A 259 -15.69 -5.58 32.07
N LEU A 260 -14.67 -4.73 31.89
CA LEU A 260 -13.29 -5.10 32.18
C LEU A 260 -13.11 -5.38 33.68
N SER A 261 -12.06 -6.11 34.02
CA SER A 261 -11.87 -6.67 35.37
C SER A 261 -11.40 -5.70 36.45
N ASP A 262 -11.10 -4.44 36.10
CA ASP A 262 -10.46 -3.45 36.99
C ASP A 262 -9.19 -3.97 37.66
N SER A 263 -8.39 -4.72 36.89
CA SER A 263 -7.15 -5.34 37.33
C SER A 263 -6.00 -5.04 36.38
N SER A 264 -4.77 -5.21 36.86
CA SER A 264 -3.57 -5.06 36.03
C SER A 264 -2.59 -6.15 36.36
N ASP A 265 -1.92 -6.68 35.33
CA ASP A 265 -0.71 -7.48 35.49
C ASP A 265 0.38 -6.68 36.20
N ASP A 266 1.39 -7.39 36.71
CA ASP A 266 2.63 -6.78 37.20
C ASP A 266 3.37 -6.15 36.02
N SER A 267 3.68 -4.85 36.11
CA SER A 267 4.41 -4.11 35.06
C SER A 267 3.71 -4.12 33.68
N PRO A 268 2.46 -3.61 33.58
CA PRO A 268 1.71 -3.62 32.33
C PRO A 268 2.39 -2.72 31.29
N ASN A 269 2.60 -3.22 30.07
CA ASN A 269 3.00 -2.40 28.93
C ASN A 269 1.81 -2.12 27.99
N VAL A 270 0.61 -2.59 28.34
CA VAL A 270 -0.66 -2.33 27.67
C VAL A 270 -1.70 -1.96 28.73
N LEU A 271 -2.40 -0.85 28.53
CA LEU A 271 -3.56 -0.46 29.32
C LEU A 271 -4.76 -0.33 28.39
N VAL A 272 -5.88 -0.92 28.76
CA VAL A 272 -7.16 -0.82 28.05
C VAL A 272 -8.18 -0.20 29.00
N PHE A 273 -8.86 0.86 28.54
CA PHE A 273 -9.91 1.55 29.26
C PHE A 273 -11.24 1.34 28.55
N GLN A 274 -12.23 0.78 29.23
CA GLN A 274 -13.60 0.66 28.77
C GLN A 274 -14.40 1.85 29.30
N ILE A 275 -15.03 2.59 28.42
CA ILE A 275 -15.85 3.77 28.66
C ILE A 275 -17.30 3.39 28.34
N ILE A 276 -18.16 3.43 29.34
CA ILE A 276 -19.58 3.07 29.25
C ILE A 276 -20.43 4.32 29.48
N GLY A 277 -21.32 4.67 28.56
CA GLY A 277 -22.22 5.82 28.72
C GLY A 277 -23.44 5.77 27.79
N GLY A 278 -24.52 6.44 28.16
CA GLY A 278 -25.76 6.47 27.37
C GLY A 278 -25.63 7.24 26.06
N PHE A 279 -26.49 6.95 25.08
CA PHE A 279 -26.51 7.69 23.81
C PHE A 279 -27.36 8.98 23.87
N PRO A 280 -26.96 10.07 23.19
CA PRO A 280 -25.67 10.24 22.51
C PRO A 280 -24.52 10.39 23.53
N LEU A 281 -23.33 9.94 23.13
CA LEU A 281 -22.12 10.05 23.95
C LEU A 281 -21.04 10.81 23.18
N THR A 282 -20.50 11.87 23.77
CA THR A 282 -19.32 12.59 23.26
C THR A 282 -18.18 12.53 24.27
N THR A 283 -17.08 11.92 23.85
CA THR A 283 -15.90 11.72 24.69
C THR A 283 -14.61 12.10 23.96
N ASP A 284 -13.75 12.83 24.67
CA ASP A 284 -12.42 13.25 24.21
C ASP A 284 -11.33 12.47 24.94
N ILE A 285 -10.39 11.94 24.16
CA ILE A 285 -9.18 11.26 24.64
C ILE A 285 -7.98 12.06 24.17
N VAL A 286 -7.13 12.48 25.09
CA VAL A 286 -6.02 13.41 24.78
C VAL A 286 -4.72 12.87 25.34
N LEU A 287 -3.69 12.80 24.50
CA LEU A 287 -2.32 12.56 24.94
C LEU A 287 -1.54 13.88 24.96
N ILE A 288 -1.00 14.21 26.12
CA ILE A 288 -0.13 15.35 26.35
C ILE A 288 1.30 14.85 26.52
N SER A 289 2.22 15.32 25.68
CA SER A 289 3.65 14.99 25.75
C SER A 289 4.46 16.09 26.46
N GLY A 290 5.66 15.76 26.95
CA GLY A 290 6.52 16.72 27.66
C GLY A 290 5.94 17.21 28.99
N THR A 291 5.29 16.33 29.77
CA THR A 291 4.58 16.70 31.02
C THR A 291 5.50 16.91 32.23
N GLY A 292 6.82 16.83 32.06
CA GLY A 292 7.81 17.05 33.13
C GLY A 292 7.90 18.50 33.67
N SER A 293 6.95 19.38 33.32
CA SER A 293 6.85 20.77 33.78
C SER A 293 5.50 21.05 34.46
N GLU A 294 5.39 22.16 35.19
CA GLU A 294 4.26 22.57 36.06
C GLU A 294 2.87 22.03 35.67
N SER A 295 2.18 21.37 36.60
CA SER A 295 0.87 20.71 36.36
C SER A 295 -0.20 21.64 35.79
N SER A 296 -0.17 22.93 36.14
CA SER A 296 -1.09 23.96 35.62
C SER A 296 -1.03 24.09 34.10
N ARG A 297 0.15 23.88 33.49
CA ARG A 297 0.35 23.94 32.03
C ARG A 297 -0.22 22.72 31.33
N VAL A 298 -0.14 21.55 31.97
CA VAL A 298 -0.75 20.32 31.46
C VAL A 298 -2.27 20.46 31.42
N GLU A 299 -2.88 20.94 32.52
CA GLU A 299 -4.32 21.16 32.57
C GLU A 299 -4.81 22.16 31.51
N GLU A 300 -4.05 23.22 31.22
CA GLU A 300 -4.36 24.17 30.16
C GLU A 300 -4.38 23.51 28.78
N ARG A 301 -3.36 22.70 28.46
CA ARG A 301 -3.27 21.98 27.19
C ARG A 301 -4.40 20.95 27.04
N VAL A 302 -4.76 20.25 28.12
CA VAL A 302 -5.93 19.36 28.15
C VAL A 302 -7.22 20.15 27.86
N ARG A 303 -7.43 21.31 28.51
CA ARG A 303 -8.60 22.16 28.22
C ARG A 303 -8.63 22.66 26.77
N ASN A 304 -7.47 22.98 26.20
CA ASN A 304 -7.38 23.43 24.81
C ASN A 304 -7.70 22.31 23.81
N LEU A 305 -7.43 21.05 24.18
CA LEU A 305 -7.64 19.87 23.35
C LEU A 305 -8.88 19.05 23.71
N THR A 306 -9.79 19.61 24.51
CA THR A 306 -11.07 18.97 24.85
C THR A 306 -12.22 19.96 24.71
N GLY A 307 -13.44 19.45 24.79
CA GLY A 307 -14.66 20.22 24.91
C GLY A 307 -14.92 21.19 23.75
N THR A 308 -15.39 22.40 24.06
CA THR A 308 -15.69 23.43 23.05
C THR A 308 -14.44 23.87 22.29
N SER A 309 -13.27 23.91 22.93
CA SER A 309 -12.02 24.30 22.27
C SER A 309 -11.63 23.33 21.16
N LEU A 310 -11.70 22.02 21.44
CA LEU A 310 -11.48 20.99 20.42
C LEU A 310 -12.52 21.08 19.29
N THR A 311 -13.79 21.36 19.64
CA THR A 311 -14.87 21.52 18.64
C THR A 311 -14.54 22.59 17.61
N ASN A 312 -14.07 23.76 18.07
CA ASN A 312 -13.73 24.88 17.19
C ASN A 312 -12.53 24.54 16.31
N GLN A 313 -11.46 23.97 16.88
CA GLN A 313 -10.27 23.60 16.11
C GLN A 313 -10.56 22.52 15.06
N LEU A 314 -11.38 21.52 15.38
CA LEU A 314 -11.80 20.50 14.41
C LEU A 314 -12.59 21.13 13.26
N LYS A 315 -13.51 22.07 13.56
CA LYS A 315 -14.27 22.81 12.54
C LYS A 315 -13.36 23.64 11.63
N ASP A 316 -12.40 24.37 12.20
CA ASP A 316 -11.44 25.17 11.43
C ASP A 316 -10.59 24.29 10.49
N LYS A 317 -10.17 23.11 10.96
CA LYS A 317 -9.43 22.14 10.16
C LYS A 317 -10.28 21.51 9.07
N GLU A 318 -11.55 21.26 9.34
CA GLU A 318 -12.51 20.75 8.37
C GLU A 318 -12.74 21.76 7.23
N GLU A 319 -12.94 23.04 7.56
CA GLU A 319 -13.05 24.13 6.58
C GLU A 319 -11.75 24.32 5.79
N SER A 320 -10.60 24.18 6.45
CA SER A 320 -9.28 24.22 5.80
C SER A 320 -9.09 23.07 4.80
N PHE A 321 -9.54 21.86 5.16
CA PHE A 321 -9.53 20.70 4.25
C PHE A 321 -10.40 20.97 3.02
N ASP A 322 -11.63 21.44 3.22
CA ASP A 322 -12.57 21.71 2.12
C ASP A 322 -12.03 22.78 1.17
N THR A 323 -11.46 23.85 1.73
CA THR A 323 -10.82 24.93 0.95
C THR A 323 -9.64 24.42 0.14
N LYS A 324 -8.77 23.60 0.75
CA LYS A 324 -7.61 23.01 0.07
C LYS A 324 -8.05 22.02 -1.03
N PHE A 325 -9.06 21.19 -0.76
CA PHE A 325 -9.59 20.23 -1.71
C PHE A 325 -10.09 20.93 -2.98
N GLU A 326 -10.90 21.99 -2.83
CA GLU A 326 -11.39 22.74 -3.98
C GLU A 326 -10.24 23.44 -4.72
N LYS A 327 -9.29 24.04 -3.99
CA LYS A 327 -8.12 24.68 -4.59
C LYS A 327 -7.26 23.71 -5.42
N VAL A 328 -7.08 22.47 -4.96
CA VAL A 328 -6.22 21.48 -5.61
C VAL A 328 -6.92 20.82 -6.80
N PHE A 329 -8.18 20.43 -6.66
CA PHE A 329 -8.87 19.61 -7.67
C PHE A 329 -9.84 20.40 -8.55
N ASN A 330 -10.32 21.56 -8.11
CA ASN A 330 -11.24 22.45 -8.83
C ASN A 330 -12.42 21.68 -9.45
N LEU A 331 -13.25 21.07 -8.60
CA LEU A 331 -14.31 20.15 -9.01
C LEU A 331 -15.67 20.83 -9.15
N ALA A 332 -15.90 21.96 -8.47
CA ALA A 332 -17.21 22.59 -8.38
C ALA A 332 -17.83 22.95 -9.75
N GLU A 333 -17.00 23.25 -10.75
CA GLU A 333 -17.45 23.57 -12.11
C GLU A 333 -17.52 22.34 -13.05
N LYS A 334 -17.01 21.17 -12.62
CA LYS A 334 -16.79 20.00 -13.50
C LYS A 334 -17.73 18.82 -13.22
N VAL A 335 -18.22 18.71 -11.99
CA VAL A 335 -19.07 17.60 -11.53
C VAL A 335 -20.09 18.08 -10.50
N ASP A 336 -21.10 17.26 -10.23
CA ASP A 336 -22.15 17.56 -9.25
C ASP A 336 -21.66 17.44 -7.80
N SER A 337 -22.47 17.92 -6.84
CA SER A 337 -22.13 17.92 -5.42
C SER A 337 -22.00 16.51 -4.81
N GLU A 338 -22.75 15.51 -5.29
CA GLU A 338 -22.62 14.13 -4.81
C GLU A 338 -21.23 13.59 -5.20
N SER A 339 -20.81 13.81 -6.44
CA SER A 339 -19.48 13.47 -6.93
C SER A 339 -18.35 14.13 -6.11
N ILE A 340 -18.51 15.40 -5.70
CA ILE A 340 -17.55 16.11 -4.84
C ILE A 340 -17.43 15.44 -3.46
N LEU A 341 -18.55 15.02 -2.86
CA LEU A 341 -18.55 14.32 -1.56
C LEU A 341 -17.77 12.99 -1.66
N VAL A 342 -18.00 12.22 -2.72
CA VAL A 342 -17.24 10.98 -2.98
C VAL A 342 -15.76 11.29 -3.17
N GLY A 343 -15.43 12.37 -3.89
CA GLY A 343 -14.03 12.79 -4.08
C GLY A 343 -13.32 13.16 -2.77
N LYS A 344 -14.00 13.85 -1.86
CA LYS A 344 -13.46 14.16 -0.52
C LYS A 344 -13.22 12.89 0.28
N ALA A 345 -14.16 11.95 0.27
CA ALA A 345 -14.01 10.65 0.93
C ALA A 345 -12.89 9.80 0.31
N ALA A 346 -12.67 9.87 -1.00
CA ALA A 346 -11.57 9.19 -1.68
C ALA A 346 -10.20 9.71 -1.18
N ILE A 347 -10.01 11.04 -1.17
CA ILE A 347 -8.77 11.66 -0.66
C ILE A 347 -8.60 11.41 0.85
N GLY A 348 -9.68 11.57 1.63
CA GLY A 348 -9.67 11.32 3.06
C GLY A 348 -9.24 9.90 3.39
N ASN A 349 -9.83 8.89 2.74
CA ASN A 349 -9.46 7.49 2.96
C ASN A 349 -8.06 7.16 2.44
N LEU A 350 -7.63 7.68 1.29
CA LEU A 350 -6.27 7.47 0.80
C LEU A 350 -5.23 8.01 1.81
N LEU A 351 -5.41 9.25 2.28
CA LEU A 351 -4.48 9.87 3.23
C LEU A 351 -4.56 9.25 4.63
N GLY A 352 -5.76 8.88 5.08
CA GLY A 352 -5.97 8.19 6.35
C GLY A 352 -5.61 6.69 6.32
N GLY A 353 -5.33 6.15 5.13
CA GLY A 353 -4.79 4.81 4.89
C GLY A 353 -3.26 4.76 4.87
N ILE A 354 -2.57 5.91 4.93
CA ILE A 354 -1.11 5.94 5.04
C ILE A 354 -0.69 5.30 6.37
N GLY A 355 0.20 4.31 6.29
CA GLY A 355 0.74 3.57 7.42
C GLY A 355 2.24 3.78 7.60
N TYR A 356 2.74 3.36 8.77
CA TYR A 356 4.16 3.25 9.08
C TYR A 356 4.42 1.84 9.59
N PHE A 357 5.37 1.17 8.95
CA PHE A 357 5.71 -0.21 9.19
C PHE A 357 7.20 -0.36 9.47
N TYR A 358 7.55 -1.30 10.35
CA TYR A 358 8.94 -1.62 10.68
C TYR A 358 9.12 -3.13 10.77
N GLY A 359 10.18 -3.67 10.16
CA GLY A 359 10.47 -5.10 10.22
C GLY A 359 11.41 -5.58 9.13
N GLN A 360 11.36 -6.88 8.84
CA GLN A 360 12.23 -7.55 7.87
C GLN A 360 11.41 -8.37 6.88
N SER A 361 11.45 -8.00 5.61
CA SER A 361 10.84 -8.79 4.52
C SER A 361 11.51 -10.16 4.39
N LYS A 362 10.72 -11.16 4.00
CA LYS A 362 11.14 -12.56 3.81
C LYS A 362 11.41 -12.81 2.34
N ILE A 363 12.60 -13.29 1.98
CA ILE A 363 13.07 -13.44 0.61
C ILE A 363 13.35 -14.90 0.28
N ALA A 364 12.75 -15.40 -0.79
CA ALA A 364 13.00 -16.75 -1.28
C ALA A 364 14.37 -16.86 -1.96
N LEU A 365 15.12 -17.92 -1.64
CA LEU A 365 16.39 -18.26 -2.30
C LEU A 365 16.21 -19.04 -3.62
N SER A 366 15.09 -19.73 -3.78
CA SER A 366 14.78 -20.49 -5.00
C SER A 366 14.02 -19.62 -6.01
N SER A 367 14.41 -19.73 -7.28
CA SER A 367 13.69 -19.16 -8.43
C SER A 367 12.44 -19.95 -8.81
N ILE A 368 12.24 -21.15 -8.26
CA ILE A 368 11.15 -22.06 -8.64
C ILE A 368 10.05 -22.01 -7.58
N LEU A 369 8.84 -21.65 -8.01
CA LEU A 369 7.58 -21.76 -7.26
C LEU A 369 7.18 -23.25 -7.13
N ASN A 370 7.93 -24.04 -6.37
CA ASN A 370 7.47 -25.37 -5.97
C ASN A 370 6.67 -25.22 -4.67
N LEU A 371 5.33 -25.17 -4.79
CA LEU A 371 4.37 -25.11 -3.66
C LEU A 371 4.46 -26.29 -2.66
N LYS A 372 5.36 -27.27 -2.88
CA LYS A 372 5.49 -28.49 -2.08
C LYS A 372 6.83 -28.64 -1.36
N GLU A 373 7.80 -27.75 -1.58
CA GLU A 373 9.11 -27.80 -0.89
C GLU A 373 9.25 -26.62 0.07
N GLN A 374 9.90 -26.86 1.21
CA GLN A 374 10.25 -25.82 2.17
C GLN A 374 11.16 -24.80 1.46
N VAL A 375 10.61 -23.64 1.10
CA VAL A 375 11.38 -22.57 0.45
C VAL A 375 12.40 -22.08 1.46
N ASN A 376 13.70 -22.15 1.14
CA ASN A 376 14.71 -21.53 1.98
C ASN A 376 14.53 -20.01 1.91
N VAL A 377 14.27 -19.38 3.05
CA VAL A 377 13.98 -17.95 3.17
C VAL A 377 15.11 -17.24 3.91
N LEU A 378 15.54 -16.10 3.38
CA LEU A 378 16.40 -15.13 4.07
C LEU A 378 15.56 -13.94 4.55
N SER A 379 16.04 -13.24 5.58
CA SER A 379 15.43 -11.98 6.02
C SER A 379 16.23 -10.81 5.47
N TYR A 380 15.54 -9.80 4.94
CA TYR A 380 16.12 -8.47 4.68
C TYR A 380 16.65 -7.84 5.97
N TRP A 381 17.42 -6.76 5.84
CA TRP A 381 17.77 -5.91 6.98
C TRP A 381 16.49 -5.30 7.60
N PRO A 382 16.50 -4.96 8.91
CA PRO A 382 15.42 -4.22 9.51
C PRO A 382 15.25 -2.87 8.81
N ALA A 383 14.04 -2.58 8.33
CA ALA A 383 13.75 -1.39 7.56
C ALA A 383 12.39 -0.81 7.92
N GLU A 384 12.25 0.49 7.67
CA GLU A 384 11.03 1.25 7.87
C GLU A 384 10.35 1.49 6.51
N LEU A 385 9.03 1.55 6.51
CA LEU A 385 8.24 1.95 5.35
C LEU A 385 7.09 2.86 5.78
N TYR A 386 7.09 4.09 5.28
CA TYR A 386 5.97 5.01 5.34
C TYR A 386 5.28 5.02 3.97
N THR A 387 4.04 4.56 3.87
CA THR A 387 3.37 4.31 2.57
C THR A 387 1.85 4.31 2.67
N ALA A 388 1.15 4.64 1.57
CA ALA A 388 -0.27 4.34 1.44
C ALA A 388 -0.50 2.82 1.27
N VAL A 389 -1.73 2.37 1.51
CA VAL A 389 -2.14 0.97 1.37
C VAL A 389 -3.35 0.85 0.44
N PRO A 390 -3.46 -0.20 -0.40
CA PRO A 390 -4.58 -0.32 -1.35
C PRO A 390 -5.95 -0.44 -0.64
N SER A 391 -5.98 -1.21 0.45
CA SER A 391 -7.19 -1.51 1.22
C SER A 391 -6.86 -1.81 2.67
N ARG A 392 -7.57 -1.16 3.59
CA ARG A 392 -7.38 -1.33 5.05
C ARG A 392 -7.69 -2.76 5.56
N PRO A 393 -8.77 -3.45 5.14
CA PRO A 393 -9.04 -4.81 5.62
C PRO A 393 -8.20 -5.89 4.92
N SER A 394 -8.05 -5.84 3.60
CA SER A 394 -7.41 -6.93 2.82
C SER A 394 -5.91 -6.73 2.62
N PHE A 395 -5.48 -5.49 2.41
CA PHE A 395 -4.13 -5.15 1.96
C PHE A 395 -3.47 -4.05 2.81
N PRO A 396 -3.44 -4.12 4.16
CA PRO A 396 -2.92 -3.02 4.99
C PRO A 396 -1.38 -3.01 5.06
N ARG A 397 -0.74 -2.94 3.89
CA ARG A 397 0.72 -3.00 3.70
C ARG A 397 1.10 -2.39 2.35
N GLY A 398 2.40 -2.16 2.14
CA GLY A 398 2.90 -1.56 0.90
C GLY A 398 2.87 -2.52 -0.29
N PHE A 399 2.28 -2.08 -1.40
CA PHE A 399 2.35 -2.74 -2.71
C PHE A 399 2.99 -1.80 -3.72
N LEU A 400 4.10 -2.24 -4.34
CA LEU A 400 4.98 -1.37 -5.12
C LEU A 400 4.27 -0.73 -6.32
N TRP A 401 3.52 -1.51 -7.09
CA TRP A 401 2.86 -0.98 -8.28
C TRP A 401 1.59 -0.18 -7.97
N ASP A 402 0.88 -0.46 -6.87
CA ASP A 402 -0.25 0.34 -6.41
C ASP A 402 0.23 1.76 -6.02
N GLU A 403 1.40 1.84 -5.38
CA GLU A 403 1.88 3.09 -4.80
C GLU A 403 2.08 4.20 -5.84
N GLY A 404 2.53 3.87 -7.06
CA GLY A 404 2.62 4.88 -8.12
C GLY A 404 1.29 5.56 -8.44
N PHE A 405 0.19 4.81 -8.42
CA PHE A 405 -1.16 5.37 -8.61
C PHE A 405 -1.62 6.17 -7.39
N HIS A 406 -1.27 5.75 -6.17
CA HIS A 406 -1.51 6.54 -4.96
C HIS A 406 -0.81 7.90 -5.06
N GLN A 407 0.45 7.90 -5.48
CA GLN A 407 1.29 9.09 -5.52
C GLN A 407 0.79 10.14 -6.49
N LEU A 408 0.12 9.76 -7.59
CA LEU A 408 -0.55 10.72 -8.50
C LEU A 408 -1.54 11.65 -7.77
N LEU A 409 -2.19 11.17 -6.71
CA LEU A 409 -3.10 11.98 -5.90
C LEU A 409 -2.36 12.68 -4.76
N ILE A 410 -1.48 11.95 -4.07
CA ILE A 410 -0.79 12.45 -2.87
C ILE A 410 0.13 13.62 -3.21
N TRP A 411 0.86 13.59 -4.33
CA TRP A 411 1.78 14.69 -4.66
C TRP A 411 1.03 16.01 -4.92
N ARG A 412 -0.17 15.94 -5.51
CA ARG A 412 -1.06 17.10 -5.74
C ARG A 412 -1.60 17.67 -4.43
N TRP A 413 -1.81 16.81 -3.43
CA TRP A 413 -2.24 17.22 -2.10
C TRP A 413 -1.08 17.77 -1.25
N ASP A 414 0.02 17.04 -1.14
CA ASP A 414 1.19 17.37 -0.34
C ASP A 414 2.44 16.70 -0.93
N ILE A 415 3.22 17.47 -1.68
CA ILE A 415 4.44 17.01 -2.35
C ILE A 415 5.49 16.47 -1.34
N HIS A 416 5.54 17.01 -0.12
CA HIS A 416 6.53 16.55 0.87
C HIS A 416 6.18 15.17 1.42
N ILE A 417 4.89 14.88 1.65
CA ILE A 417 4.44 13.52 2.00
C ILE A 417 4.75 12.56 0.83
N SER A 418 4.52 12.99 -0.41
CA SER A 418 4.79 12.14 -1.58
C SER A 418 6.27 11.76 -1.72
N LEU A 419 7.17 12.74 -1.65
CA LEU A 419 8.61 12.48 -1.74
C LEU A 419 9.13 11.65 -0.55
N ASP A 420 8.55 11.81 0.64
CA ASP A 420 8.86 11.01 1.83
C ASP A 420 8.51 9.53 1.60
N ILE A 421 7.31 9.25 1.07
CA ILE A 421 6.88 7.88 0.72
C ILE A 421 7.77 7.27 -0.38
N ILE A 422 7.99 7.99 -1.49
CA ILE A 422 8.85 7.51 -2.58
C ILE A 422 10.28 7.25 -2.07
N GLY A 423 10.78 8.11 -1.17
CA GLY A 423 12.07 7.95 -0.51
C GLY A 423 12.18 6.64 0.27
N HIS A 424 11.17 6.30 1.09
CA HIS A 424 11.14 5.04 1.81
C HIS A 424 11.17 3.83 0.88
N TRP A 425 10.37 3.84 -0.19
CA TRP A 425 10.35 2.73 -1.17
C TRP A 425 11.72 2.51 -1.84
N LEU A 426 12.38 3.59 -2.26
CA LEU A 426 13.69 3.50 -2.92
C LEU A 426 14.79 3.08 -1.93
N ASP A 427 14.69 3.41 -0.64
CA ASP A 427 15.63 2.98 0.39
C ASP A 427 15.48 1.48 0.78
N LEU A 428 14.42 0.79 0.33
CA LEU A 428 14.24 -0.67 0.46
C LEU A 428 14.95 -1.49 -0.64
N MET A 429 15.65 -0.81 -1.54
CA MET A 429 16.36 -1.44 -2.66
C MET A 429 17.61 -2.20 -2.19
N ASN A 430 17.79 -3.41 -2.71
CA ASN A 430 19.02 -4.18 -2.50
C ASN A 430 20.12 -3.79 -3.50
N VAL A 431 21.34 -4.28 -3.29
CA VAL A 431 22.52 -3.97 -4.13
C VAL A 431 22.36 -4.32 -5.61
N ASP A 432 21.39 -5.17 -5.96
CA ASP A 432 21.09 -5.54 -7.35
C ASP A 432 20.09 -4.60 -8.03
N GLY A 433 19.53 -3.62 -7.29
CA GLY A 433 18.52 -2.70 -7.80
C GLY A 433 17.08 -3.20 -7.65
N TRP A 434 16.86 -4.32 -6.95
CA TRP A 434 15.53 -4.91 -6.77
C TRP A 434 14.82 -4.39 -5.52
N ILE A 435 13.50 -4.21 -5.63
CA ILE A 435 12.60 -3.86 -4.54
C ILE A 435 11.50 -4.93 -4.47
N PRO A 436 11.26 -5.57 -3.32
CA PRO A 436 10.16 -6.51 -3.17
C PRO A 436 8.80 -5.87 -3.48
N ARG A 437 7.97 -6.56 -4.29
CA ARG A 437 6.67 -6.06 -4.76
C ARG A 437 5.68 -5.81 -3.62
N GLU A 438 5.77 -6.60 -2.55
CA GLU A 438 4.86 -6.57 -1.41
C GLU A 438 5.69 -6.51 -0.12
N GLN A 439 5.47 -5.47 0.68
CA GLN A 439 6.27 -5.17 1.86
C GLN A 439 5.56 -5.62 3.12
N ILE A 440 5.93 -6.81 3.62
CA ILE A 440 5.32 -7.44 4.80
C ILE A 440 6.27 -7.25 5.99
N LEU A 441 6.12 -6.11 6.67
CA LEU A 441 7.03 -5.66 7.72
C LEU A 441 6.35 -5.70 9.09
N GLY A 442 6.86 -6.55 9.98
CA GLY A 442 6.40 -6.67 11.36
C GLY A 442 5.29 -7.70 11.56
N ALA A 443 5.01 -8.05 12.82
CA ALA A 443 4.09 -9.12 13.19
C ALA A 443 2.64 -8.80 12.80
N GLU A 444 2.21 -7.54 12.91
CA GLU A 444 0.86 -7.13 12.51
C GLU A 444 0.63 -7.38 11.01
N ALA A 445 1.58 -7.01 10.14
CA ALA A 445 1.48 -7.25 8.71
C ALA A 445 1.51 -8.76 8.38
N LEU A 446 2.41 -9.51 9.01
CA LEU A 446 2.53 -10.97 8.83
C LEU A 446 1.23 -11.71 9.19
N SER A 447 0.54 -11.29 10.25
CA SER A 447 -0.72 -11.92 10.69
C SER A 447 -1.87 -11.80 9.67
N ARG A 448 -1.71 -10.95 8.65
CA ARG A 448 -2.72 -10.66 7.62
C ARG A 448 -2.41 -11.29 6.27
N VAL A 449 -1.35 -12.08 6.17
CA VAL A 449 -0.91 -12.68 4.91
C VAL A 449 -0.81 -14.21 5.07
N PRO A 450 -1.47 -15.00 4.20
CA PRO A 450 -1.25 -16.44 4.16
C PRO A 450 0.24 -16.77 3.93
N GLU A 451 0.72 -17.83 4.58
CA GLU A 451 2.15 -18.16 4.65
C GLU A 451 2.79 -18.33 3.26
N GLU A 452 2.04 -18.83 2.28
CA GLU A 452 2.48 -19.05 0.91
C GLU A 452 2.80 -17.75 0.14
N TYR A 453 2.27 -16.60 0.56
CA TYR A 453 2.51 -15.30 -0.09
C TYR A 453 3.56 -14.44 0.63
N VAL A 454 4.05 -14.90 1.79
CA VAL A 454 5.04 -14.16 2.57
C VAL A 454 6.40 -14.07 1.86
N PRO A 455 6.97 -15.17 1.30
CA PRO A 455 8.26 -15.10 0.62
C PRO A 455 8.20 -14.27 -0.67
N GLN A 456 9.06 -13.26 -0.75
CA GLN A 456 9.24 -12.42 -1.94
C GLN A 456 10.34 -13.01 -2.83
N HIS A 457 10.11 -13.03 -4.14
CA HIS A 457 11.04 -13.64 -5.11
C HIS A 457 11.85 -12.56 -5.85
N PRO A 458 13.19 -12.56 -5.73
CA PRO A 458 14.05 -11.52 -6.30
C PRO A 458 14.14 -11.53 -7.83
N THR A 459 13.65 -12.58 -8.48
CA THR A 459 13.50 -12.66 -9.95
C THR A 459 12.23 -11.96 -10.44
N ASN A 460 11.25 -11.73 -9.57
CA ASN A 460 9.96 -11.18 -9.94
C ASN A 460 10.01 -9.65 -9.89
N GLY A 461 9.69 -9.03 -11.02
CA GLY A 461 9.46 -7.59 -11.10
C GLY A 461 8.03 -7.21 -10.71
N ASN A 462 7.75 -5.91 -10.78
CA ASN A 462 6.39 -5.36 -10.72
C ASN A 462 6.35 -4.05 -11.52
N PRO A 463 5.22 -3.64 -12.15
CA PRO A 463 5.20 -2.41 -12.94
C PRO A 463 5.80 -1.21 -12.19
N PRO A 464 6.75 -0.47 -12.79
CA PRO A 464 7.48 0.59 -12.11
C PRO A 464 6.66 1.88 -12.02
N THR A 465 5.45 1.79 -11.47
CA THR A 465 4.44 2.88 -11.48
C THR A 465 4.87 4.10 -10.67
N LEU A 466 5.83 3.99 -9.74
CA LEU A 466 6.44 5.17 -9.09
C LEU A 466 7.01 6.15 -10.13
N LEU A 467 7.43 5.66 -11.31
CA LEU A 467 7.89 6.50 -12.42
C LEU A 467 6.74 7.29 -13.08
N LEU A 468 5.48 6.83 -12.98
CA LEU A 468 4.33 7.64 -13.40
C LEU A 468 4.25 8.93 -12.58
N ALA A 469 4.34 8.80 -11.26
CA ALA A 469 4.28 9.95 -10.35
C ALA A 469 5.51 10.84 -10.50
N LEU A 470 6.72 10.27 -10.65
CA LEU A 470 7.93 11.05 -10.88
C LEU A 470 7.91 11.79 -12.22
N SER A 471 7.43 11.18 -13.30
CA SER A 471 7.26 11.87 -14.60
C SER A 471 6.29 13.05 -14.50
N ASP A 472 5.20 12.88 -13.75
CA ASP A 472 4.21 13.94 -13.51
C ASP A 472 4.82 15.10 -12.68
N ILE A 473 5.57 14.78 -11.62
CA ILE A 473 6.29 15.77 -10.79
C ILE A 473 7.35 16.52 -11.63
N VAL A 474 8.13 15.81 -12.45
CA VAL A 474 9.14 16.42 -13.33
C VAL A 474 8.48 17.33 -14.36
N SER A 475 7.32 16.94 -14.89
CA SER A 475 6.53 17.79 -15.79
C SER A 475 6.05 19.06 -15.08
N GLY A 476 5.54 18.94 -13.84
CA GLY A 476 5.15 20.10 -13.03
C GLY A 476 6.31 21.06 -12.74
N LEU A 477 7.53 20.55 -12.54
CA LEU A 477 8.74 21.38 -12.42
C LEU A 477 9.01 22.18 -13.70
N LYS A 478 8.96 21.51 -14.87
CA LYS A 478 9.16 22.16 -16.17
C LYS A 478 8.10 23.22 -16.45
N ASN A 479 6.88 23.01 -15.96
CA ASN A 479 5.75 23.93 -16.11
C ASN A 479 5.70 25.04 -15.06
N ASN A 480 6.63 25.08 -14.10
CA ASN A 480 6.64 26.02 -12.97
C ASN A 480 5.39 25.93 -12.07
N GLU A 481 4.90 24.71 -11.83
CA GLU A 481 3.72 24.46 -10.97
C GLU A 481 4.06 24.47 -9.48
N PHE A 482 5.35 24.49 -9.13
CA PHE A 482 5.85 24.47 -7.75
C PHE A 482 6.41 25.81 -7.31
N THR A 483 6.39 26.06 -5.99
CA THR A 483 7.08 27.21 -5.41
C THR A 483 8.59 27.07 -5.58
N ALA A 484 9.35 28.17 -5.55
CA ALA A 484 10.81 28.11 -5.68
C ALA A 484 11.48 27.20 -4.63
N MET A 485 10.93 27.17 -3.41
CA MET A 485 11.42 26.30 -2.33
C MET A 485 11.12 24.83 -2.63
N ASP A 486 9.91 24.52 -3.07
CA ASP A 486 9.52 23.15 -3.41
C ASP A 486 10.32 22.65 -4.61
N SER A 487 10.51 23.48 -5.64
CA SER A 487 11.33 23.13 -6.80
C SER A 487 12.76 22.76 -6.41
N SER A 488 13.37 23.50 -5.48
CA SER A 488 14.71 23.18 -4.99
C SER A 488 14.75 21.86 -4.23
N LYS A 489 13.75 21.58 -3.37
CA LYS A 489 13.64 20.31 -2.63
C LYS A 489 13.40 19.12 -3.55
N ILE A 490 12.52 19.27 -4.55
CA ILE A 490 12.26 18.21 -5.54
C ILE A 490 13.53 17.93 -6.34
N SER A 491 14.23 18.95 -6.85
CA SER A 491 15.50 18.76 -7.58
C SER A 491 16.57 18.09 -6.72
N LEU A 492 16.71 18.48 -5.44
CA LEU A 492 17.63 17.83 -4.51
C LEU A 492 17.27 16.35 -4.26
N PHE A 493 15.98 16.06 -4.14
CA PHE A 493 15.49 14.68 -4.00
C PHE A 493 15.81 13.86 -5.24
N LEU A 494 15.47 14.36 -6.44
CA LEU A 494 15.73 13.68 -7.70
C LEU A 494 17.22 13.43 -7.92
N ASP A 495 18.08 14.39 -7.57
CA ASP A 495 19.53 14.23 -7.66
C ASP A 495 20.04 13.10 -6.74
N ARG A 496 19.57 13.05 -5.49
CA ARG A 496 19.90 11.97 -4.54
C ARG A 496 19.32 10.62 -4.97
N ALA A 497 18.10 10.61 -5.51
CA ALA A 497 17.39 9.40 -5.92
C ALA A 497 17.94 8.80 -7.22
N PHE A 498 18.57 9.60 -8.08
CA PHE A 498 18.95 9.21 -9.44
C PHE A 498 19.75 7.90 -9.49
N VAL A 499 20.73 7.70 -8.59
CA VAL A 499 21.54 6.48 -8.55
C VAL A 499 20.72 5.23 -8.24
N ARG A 500 19.66 5.36 -7.42
CA ARG A 500 18.74 4.26 -7.12
C ARG A 500 17.80 4.02 -8.29
N LEU A 501 17.26 5.07 -8.89
CA LEU A 501 16.40 4.97 -10.08
C LEU A 501 17.14 4.33 -11.26
N GLU A 502 18.41 4.70 -11.47
CA GLU A 502 19.33 4.07 -12.42
C GLU A 502 19.49 2.57 -12.11
N ALA A 503 19.82 2.20 -10.87
CA ALA A 503 19.94 0.81 -10.48
C ALA A 503 18.65 0.00 -10.69
N TRP A 504 17.49 0.58 -10.39
CA TRP A 504 16.19 -0.05 -10.60
C TRP A 504 15.89 -0.25 -12.08
N PHE A 505 16.14 0.77 -12.91
CA PHE A 505 16.02 0.67 -14.36
C PHE A 505 16.94 -0.43 -14.91
N GLN A 506 18.21 -0.45 -14.49
CA GLN A 506 19.17 -1.46 -14.94
C GLN A 506 18.80 -2.86 -14.47
N TRP A 507 18.20 -3.00 -13.28
CA TRP A 507 17.68 -4.28 -12.82
C TRP A 507 16.60 -4.80 -13.78
N PHE A 508 15.62 -3.99 -14.18
CA PHE A 508 14.64 -4.40 -15.19
C PHE A 508 15.30 -4.70 -16.53
N ASN A 509 16.14 -3.79 -17.00
CA ASN A 509 16.77 -3.87 -18.32
C ASN A 509 17.72 -5.07 -18.44
N THR A 510 18.24 -5.57 -17.32
CA THR A 510 19.08 -6.77 -17.28
C THR A 510 18.26 -8.02 -17.06
N THR A 511 17.37 -8.01 -16.05
CA THR A 511 16.71 -9.24 -15.58
C THR A 511 15.45 -9.59 -16.35
N GLN A 512 14.74 -8.62 -16.92
CA GLN A 512 13.46 -8.85 -17.61
C GLN A 512 13.59 -8.76 -19.15
N SER A 513 14.82 -8.65 -19.67
CA SER A 513 15.09 -8.60 -21.11
C SER A 513 14.80 -9.95 -21.79
N GLY A 514 14.10 -9.90 -22.91
CA GLY A 514 13.78 -11.06 -23.74
C GLY A 514 14.90 -11.43 -24.73
N SER A 515 14.70 -12.50 -25.48
CA SER A 515 15.68 -13.03 -26.44
C SER A 515 15.87 -12.14 -27.68
N LYS A 516 14.88 -11.30 -28.01
CA LYS A 516 14.95 -10.34 -29.12
C LYS A 516 15.37 -8.96 -28.60
N MET A 517 16.09 -8.20 -29.42
CA MET A 517 16.45 -6.82 -29.10
C MET A 517 15.19 -5.99 -28.79
N SER A 518 15.22 -5.19 -27.72
CA SER A 518 14.10 -4.36 -27.23
C SER A 518 12.83 -5.13 -26.83
N SER A 519 12.92 -6.46 -26.66
CA SER A 519 11.85 -7.28 -26.09
C SER A 519 12.06 -7.47 -24.59
N TYR A 520 10.96 -7.63 -23.87
CA TYR A 520 10.93 -7.88 -22.44
C TYR A 520 9.89 -8.95 -22.14
N TYR A 521 10.06 -9.66 -21.02
CA TYR A 521 9.07 -10.61 -20.53
C TYR A 521 9.08 -10.66 -19.01
N TRP A 522 7.98 -11.14 -18.45
CA TRP A 522 7.77 -11.21 -17.02
C TRP A 522 8.21 -12.55 -16.48
N HIS A 523 9.14 -12.55 -15.53
CA HIS A 523 9.51 -13.74 -14.79
C HIS A 523 8.44 -14.17 -13.76
N GLY A 524 8.51 -15.41 -13.30
CA GLY A 524 7.67 -15.93 -12.21
C GLY A 524 6.39 -16.65 -12.65
N ARG A 525 6.20 -16.91 -13.95
CA ARG A 525 5.08 -17.74 -14.46
C ARG A 525 5.38 -19.24 -14.23
N ASP A 526 4.37 -20.00 -13.82
CA ASP A 526 4.48 -21.45 -13.64
C ASP A 526 4.28 -22.20 -14.98
N ASN A 527 5.37 -22.74 -15.54
CA ASN A 527 5.32 -23.49 -16.79
C ASN A 527 4.95 -24.97 -16.62
N MET A 528 4.82 -25.47 -15.39
CA MET A 528 4.52 -26.87 -15.05
C MET A 528 3.11 -27.07 -14.50
N THR A 529 2.35 -26.00 -14.24
CA THR A 529 1.01 -26.10 -13.67
C THR A 529 0.08 -27.01 -14.49
N ILE A 530 -0.59 -27.90 -13.75
CA ILE A 530 -1.66 -28.77 -14.26
C ILE A 530 -3.03 -28.41 -13.67
N HIS A 531 -3.11 -27.40 -12.81
CA HIS A 531 -4.33 -27.00 -12.12
C HIS A 531 -4.87 -25.65 -12.61
N GLU A 532 -4.03 -24.87 -13.28
CA GLU A 532 -4.41 -23.59 -13.88
C GLU A 532 -4.78 -23.76 -15.37
N LEU A 533 -5.86 -23.13 -15.81
CA LEU A 533 -6.26 -23.08 -17.22
C LEU A 533 -5.22 -22.34 -18.06
N ASN A 534 -4.75 -21.19 -17.56
CA ASN A 534 -3.66 -20.41 -18.11
C ASN A 534 -2.73 -19.97 -16.97
N PRO A 535 -1.41 -20.22 -17.07
CA PRO A 535 -0.49 -19.86 -16.00
C PRO A 535 -0.51 -18.37 -15.64
N LYS A 536 -0.65 -18.04 -14.36
CA LYS A 536 -0.68 -16.64 -13.89
C LYS A 536 0.63 -15.88 -14.13
N THR A 537 0.54 -14.55 -14.14
CA THR A 537 1.67 -13.61 -14.26
C THR A 537 1.61 -12.55 -13.17
N LEU A 538 1.76 -12.97 -11.90
CA LEU A 538 1.66 -12.12 -10.70
C LEU A 538 2.61 -10.91 -10.72
N SER A 539 3.78 -11.08 -11.34
CA SER A 539 4.78 -10.02 -11.52
C SER A 539 4.25 -8.86 -12.36
N SER A 540 3.32 -9.08 -13.29
CA SER A 540 2.76 -8.00 -14.11
C SER A 540 1.74 -7.12 -13.39
N GLY A 541 1.21 -7.55 -12.24
CA GLY A 541 0.06 -6.90 -11.58
C GLY A 541 -1.30 -7.24 -12.21
N LEU A 542 -1.32 -7.92 -13.37
CA LEU A 542 -2.52 -8.43 -14.02
C LEU A 542 -2.55 -9.97 -13.91
N ASP A 543 -2.76 -10.46 -12.70
CA ASP A 543 -2.47 -11.83 -12.26
C ASP A 543 -2.94 -12.94 -13.21
N ASP A 544 -4.21 -12.99 -13.57
CA ASP A 544 -4.81 -14.01 -14.43
C ASP A 544 -5.11 -13.50 -15.86
N TYR A 545 -4.59 -12.32 -16.25
CA TYR A 545 -4.73 -11.84 -17.63
C TYR A 545 -4.13 -12.88 -18.59
N PRO A 546 -4.88 -13.36 -19.58
CA PRO A 546 -4.43 -14.44 -20.45
C PRO A 546 -3.15 -14.11 -21.24
N ARG A 547 -2.11 -14.93 -21.06
CA ARG A 547 -0.87 -14.88 -21.85
C ARG A 547 -0.61 -16.20 -22.56
N ALA A 548 0.61 -16.42 -23.08
CA ALA A 548 0.97 -17.66 -23.73
C ALA A 548 0.63 -18.86 -22.84
N SER A 549 -0.04 -19.86 -23.42
CA SER A 549 -0.53 -21.02 -22.65
C SER A 549 0.60 -21.91 -22.13
N HIS A 550 1.78 -21.86 -22.76
CA HIS A 550 2.95 -22.64 -22.36
C HIS A 550 4.11 -21.66 -22.15
N PRO A 551 4.31 -21.17 -20.91
CA PRO A 551 5.32 -20.16 -20.61
C PRO A 551 6.72 -20.63 -21.00
N SER A 552 7.53 -19.71 -21.53
CA SER A 552 8.87 -19.99 -22.04
C SER A 552 9.70 -18.72 -22.18
N ALA A 553 11.01 -18.85 -22.34
CA ALA A 553 11.89 -17.70 -22.60
C ALA A 553 11.68 -17.03 -23.98
N ASP A 554 10.86 -17.62 -24.86
CA ASP A 554 10.50 -17.06 -26.17
C ASP A 554 9.37 -16.02 -26.08
N GLU A 555 8.80 -15.80 -24.89
CA GLU A 555 7.73 -14.84 -24.68
C GLU A 555 8.21 -13.40 -24.89
N CYS A 556 7.34 -12.57 -25.45
CA CYS A 556 7.51 -11.13 -25.53
C CYS A 556 6.22 -10.49 -24.99
N HIS A 557 6.33 -9.81 -23.85
CA HIS A 557 5.21 -9.18 -23.17
C HIS A 557 5.17 -7.68 -23.51
N LEU A 558 4.02 -7.25 -24.03
CA LEU A 558 3.80 -5.91 -24.56
C LEU A 558 3.80 -4.84 -23.47
N ASP A 559 3.15 -5.13 -22.34
CA ASP A 559 2.96 -4.22 -21.22
C ASP A 559 4.29 -3.81 -20.58
N ILE A 560 5.18 -4.76 -20.28
CA ILE A 560 6.51 -4.45 -19.73
C ILE A 560 7.39 -3.65 -20.70
N ARG A 561 7.28 -3.89 -22.01
CA ARG A 561 7.98 -3.06 -23.00
C ARG A 561 7.53 -1.60 -22.91
N CYS A 562 6.23 -1.35 -22.72
CA CYS A 562 5.69 -0.01 -22.55
C CYS A 562 6.07 0.60 -21.18
N TRP A 563 6.14 -0.20 -20.12
CA TRP A 563 6.68 0.25 -18.84
C TRP A 563 8.15 0.67 -18.92
N MET A 564 8.96 -0.07 -19.68
CA MET A 564 10.37 0.28 -19.91
C MET A 564 10.53 1.53 -20.77
N PHE A 565 9.60 1.79 -21.69
CA PHE A 565 9.54 3.08 -22.39
C PHE A 565 9.31 4.23 -21.40
N LEU A 566 8.26 4.14 -20.56
CA LEU A 566 8.00 5.14 -19.51
C LEU A 566 9.23 5.34 -18.61
N ALA A 567 9.87 4.25 -18.21
CA ALA A 567 11.03 4.30 -17.33
C ALA A 567 12.21 5.04 -17.98
N ALA A 568 12.52 4.73 -19.24
CA ALA A 568 13.57 5.40 -19.99
C ALA A 568 13.27 6.89 -20.21
N ASP A 569 12.02 7.24 -20.55
CA ASP A 569 11.62 8.63 -20.75
C ASP A 569 11.66 9.45 -19.44
N CYS A 570 11.21 8.86 -18.33
CA CYS A 570 11.30 9.45 -17.00
C CYS A 570 12.75 9.73 -16.61
N MET A 571 13.63 8.72 -16.75
CA MET A 571 15.05 8.86 -16.46
C MET A 571 15.70 9.95 -17.32
N HIS A 572 15.43 9.95 -18.62
CA HIS A 572 15.93 11.00 -19.53
C HIS A 572 15.43 12.40 -19.12
N SER A 573 14.16 12.52 -18.75
CA SER A 573 13.59 13.78 -18.28
C SER A 573 14.25 14.29 -17.00
N ILE A 574 14.62 13.40 -16.07
CA ILE A 574 15.36 13.75 -14.86
C ILE A 574 16.80 14.15 -15.19
N GLU A 575 17.49 13.44 -16.10
CA GLU A 575 18.84 13.80 -16.54
C GLU A 575 18.90 15.20 -17.14
N VAL A 576 17.98 15.52 -18.04
CA VAL A 576 17.89 16.84 -18.69
C VAL A 576 17.60 17.92 -17.65
N LEU A 577 16.67 17.66 -16.72
CA LEU A 577 16.33 18.60 -15.65
C LEU A 577 17.52 18.90 -14.75
N LEU A 578 18.32 17.88 -14.41
CA LEU A 578 19.46 17.99 -13.49
C LEU A 578 20.79 18.30 -14.19
N ASN A 579 20.80 18.46 -15.52
CA ASN A 579 22.00 18.60 -16.34
C ASN A 579 23.06 17.50 -16.06
N LYS A 580 22.62 16.24 -15.94
CA LYS A 580 23.54 15.10 -15.75
C LYS A 580 24.24 14.73 -17.06
N GLU A 581 25.48 14.28 -16.96
CA GLU A 581 26.23 13.77 -18.12
C GLU A 581 25.60 12.46 -18.60
N THR A 582 25.23 12.40 -19.88
CA THR A 582 24.75 11.16 -20.50
C THR A 582 25.92 10.20 -20.70
N LYS A 583 25.89 9.04 -20.03
CA LYS A 583 26.89 8.00 -20.25
C LYS A 583 26.55 7.22 -21.53
N PRO A 584 27.54 6.86 -22.39
CA PRO A 584 27.27 6.18 -23.66
C PRO A 584 26.50 4.86 -23.51
N ASP A 585 26.83 4.06 -22.49
CA ASP A 585 26.20 2.76 -22.21
C ASP A 585 24.85 2.90 -21.47
N GLU A 586 24.47 4.11 -21.06
CA GLU A 586 23.26 4.41 -20.28
C GLU A 586 22.52 5.62 -20.89
N ASN A 587 22.38 5.64 -22.22
CA ASN A 587 21.66 6.71 -22.90
C ASN A 587 20.14 6.49 -22.84
N TYR A 588 19.50 6.97 -21.78
CA TYR A 588 18.06 6.80 -21.57
C TYR A 588 17.22 7.47 -22.66
N GLY A 589 17.64 8.62 -23.20
CA GLY A 589 16.95 9.28 -24.30
C GLY A 589 16.96 8.46 -25.59
N SER A 590 18.05 7.75 -25.88
CA SER A 590 18.13 6.83 -27.02
C SER A 590 17.30 5.56 -26.79
N THR A 591 17.28 5.06 -25.55
CA THR A 591 16.44 3.93 -25.16
C THR A 591 14.95 4.28 -25.25
N ALA A 592 14.55 5.46 -24.78
CA ALA A 592 13.18 5.96 -24.89
C ALA A 592 12.76 6.08 -26.36
N LYS A 593 13.63 6.62 -27.24
CA LYS A 593 13.40 6.66 -28.69
C LYS A 593 13.26 5.26 -29.31
N LEU A 594 14.12 4.32 -28.92
CA LEU A 594 14.05 2.93 -29.40
C LEU A 594 12.74 2.25 -28.99
N LEU A 595 12.32 2.42 -27.73
CA LEU A 595 11.12 1.77 -27.20
C LEU A 595 9.82 2.46 -27.66
N SER A 596 9.86 3.76 -27.98
CA SER A 596 8.73 4.48 -28.61
C SER A 596 8.72 4.38 -30.15
N ASP A 597 9.70 3.73 -30.78
CA ASP A 597 9.68 3.51 -32.22
C ASP A 597 8.45 2.70 -32.62
N HIS A 598 7.52 3.37 -33.31
CA HIS A 598 6.22 2.83 -33.65
C HIS A 598 6.33 1.67 -34.66
N ASP A 599 7.27 1.72 -35.61
CA ASP A 599 7.43 0.68 -36.62
C ASP A 599 8.04 -0.58 -36.02
N LEU A 600 9.03 -0.43 -35.13
CA LEU A 600 9.62 -1.54 -34.38
C LEU A 600 8.61 -2.20 -33.45
N LEU A 601 7.81 -1.40 -32.73
CA LEU A 601 6.71 -1.91 -31.92
C LEU A 601 5.71 -2.71 -32.77
N ASN A 602 5.35 -2.18 -33.95
CA ASN A 602 4.40 -2.84 -34.85
C ASN A 602 4.94 -4.17 -35.38
N GLN A 603 6.23 -4.25 -35.72
CA GLN A 603 6.87 -5.48 -36.17
C GLN A 603 6.83 -6.58 -35.09
N MET A 604 6.93 -6.20 -33.82
CA MET A 604 6.99 -7.15 -32.72
C MET A 604 5.64 -7.54 -32.15
N HIS A 605 4.69 -6.61 -32.10
CA HIS A 605 3.48 -6.76 -31.30
C HIS A 605 2.17 -6.48 -32.04
N PHE A 606 2.18 -5.92 -33.24
CA PHE A 606 0.93 -5.56 -33.93
C PHE A 606 0.46 -6.67 -34.87
N ASP A 607 -0.72 -7.19 -34.59
CA ASP A 607 -1.41 -8.11 -35.50
C ASP A 607 -2.32 -7.34 -36.46
N TYR A 608 -1.96 -7.35 -37.75
CA TYR A 608 -2.70 -6.64 -38.79
C TYR A 608 -4.09 -7.24 -39.09
N ALA A 609 -4.33 -8.51 -38.76
CA ALA A 609 -5.62 -9.15 -39.03
C ALA A 609 -6.68 -8.71 -38.01
N TYR A 610 -6.30 -8.63 -36.73
CA TYR A 610 -7.16 -8.16 -35.65
C TYR A 610 -7.07 -6.65 -35.41
N GLY A 611 -6.05 -5.98 -35.93
CA GLY A 611 -5.82 -4.55 -35.72
C GLY A 611 -5.48 -4.22 -34.26
N ALA A 612 -4.83 -5.15 -33.55
CA ALA A 612 -4.57 -5.08 -32.12
C ALA A 612 -3.11 -5.36 -31.81
N TYR A 613 -2.61 -4.75 -30.73
CA TYR A 613 -1.33 -5.14 -30.16
C TYR A 613 -1.50 -6.35 -29.23
N LEU A 614 -0.60 -7.33 -29.32
CA LEU A 614 -0.70 -8.61 -28.62
C LEU A 614 0.66 -9.05 -28.07
N ASP A 615 0.62 -9.84 -27.00
CA ASP A 615 1.78 -10.61 -26.56
C ASP A 615 2.14 -11.66 -27.62
N PHE A 616 3.39 -12.14 -27.58
CA PHE A 616 3.88 -13.24 -28.42
C PHE A 616 4.45 -14.37 -27.55
N GLY A 617 4.21 -15.62 -27.92
CA GLY A 617 4.79 -16.77 -27.20
C GLY A 617 4.26 -18.12 -27.65
N ASN A 618 4.65 -19.18 -26.96
CA ASN A 618 4.26 -20.55 -27.28
C ASN A 618 2.83 -20.84 -26.80
N HIS A 619 1.88 -20.92 -27.73
CA HIS A 619 0.46 -20.87 -27.38
C HIS A 619 -0.42 -21.82 -28.20
N THR A 620 -1.50 -22.27 -27.58
CA THR A 620 -2.65 -22.95 -28.19
C THR A 620 -3.93 -22.55 -27.45
N GLU A 621 -5.01 -22.33 -28.19
CA GLU A 621 -6.35 -22.09 -27.64
C GLU A 621 -7.04 -23.40 -27.19
N LYS A 622 -6.43 -24.56 -27.46
CA LYS A 622 -7.01 -25.89 -27.18
C LYS A 622 -6.63 -26.41 -25.80
N VAL A 623 -6.86 -25.57 -24.78
CA VAL A 623 -6.65 -25.88 -23.37
C VAL A 623 -7.99 -25.83 -22.64
N GLU A 624 -8.25 -26.80 -21.78
CA GLU A 624 -9.47 -26.89 -20.97
C GLU A 624 -9.19 -27.50 -19.59
N LEU A 625 -10.05 -27.20 -18.62
CA LEU A 625 -10.06 -27.87 -17.33
C LEU A 625 -11.07 -29.02 -17.35
N LYS A 626 -10.63 -30.24 -17.01
CA LYS A 626 -11.47 -31.45 -16.97
C LYS A 626 -11.32 -32.17 -15.64
N TRP A 627 -12.45 -32.62 -15.08
CA TRP A 627 -12.46 -33.49 -13.92
C TRP A 627 -11.85 -34.85 -14.25
N ARG A 628 -10.82 -35.25 -13.52
CA ARG A 628 -10.22 -36.59 -13.57
C ARG A 628 -10.23 -37.23 -12.19
N GLU A 629 -10.40 -38.54 -12.16
CA GLU A 629 -10.20 -39.32 -10.95
C GLU A 629 -8.70 -39.52 -10.72
N VAL A 630 -8.27 -39.27 -9.49
CA VAL A 630 -6.91 -39.44 -9.01
C VAL A 630 -6.97 -40.37 -7.80
N GLU A 631 -6.19 -41.44 -7.81
CA GLU A 631 -6.08 -42.33 -6.65
C GLU A 631 -5.31 -41.61 -5.53
N VAL A 632 -5.97 -41.42 -4.39
CA VAL A 632 -5.37 -40.83 -3.19
C VAL A 632 -5.27 -41.93 -2.13
N GLY A 633 -4.13 -42.61 -2.12
CA GLY A 633 -3.84 -43.71 -1.19
C GLY A 633 -4.57 -45.03 -1.51
N TYR A 634 -4.55 -45.98 -0.57
CA TYR A 634 -5.20 -47.28 -0.74
C TYR A 634 -6.73 -47.12 -0.62
N ASN A 635 -7.44 -47.18 -1.75
CA ASN A 635 -8.90 -47.26 -1.93
C ASN A 635 -9.75 -45.98 -1.82
N HIS A 636 -9.19 -44.78 -1.99
CA HIS A 636 -10.01 -43.56 -2.15
C HIS A 636 -9.72 -42.87 -3.49
N ALA A 637 -10.73 -42.78 -4.35
CA ALA A 637 -10.67 -41.97 -5.57
C ALA A 637 -11.13 -40.54 -5.24
N ALA A 638 -10.27 -39.56 -5.45
CA ALA A 638 -10.64 -38.14 -5.40
C ALA A 638 -10.82 -37.63 -6.83
N ARG A 639 -11.78 -36.74 -7.06
CA ARG A 639 -11.89 -36.02 -8.34
C ARG A 639 -11.10 -34.73 -8.23
N GLN A 640 -10.25 -34.47 -9.20
CA GLN A 640 -9.49 -33.22 -9.30
C GLN A 640 -9.73 -32.58 -10.66
N LEU A 641 -9.86 -31.25 -10.68
CA LEU A 641 -9.92 -30.48 -11.90
C LEU A 641 -8.50 -30.31 -12.43
N VAL A 642 -8.23 -30.86 -13.62
CA VAL A 642 -6.89 -30.82 -14.23
C VAL A 642 -6.94 -30.25 -15.64
N ARG A 643 -5.87 -29.54 -15.98
CA ARG A 643 -5.60 -28.95 -17.28
C ARG A 643 -5.33 -30.03 -18.32
N VAL A 644 -6.04 -29.94 -19.45
CA VAL A 644 -5.88 -30.82 -20.60
C VAL A 644 -5.58 -29.99 -21.84
N VAL A 645 -4.49 -30.34 -22.52
CA VAL A 645 -4.05 -29.72 -23.77
C VAL A 645 -4.32 -30.68 -24.92
N SER A 646 -5.10 -30.25 -25.91
CA SER A 646 -5.56 -31.10 -27.02
C SER A 646 -4.94 -30.78 -28.39
N GLU A 647 -4.18 -29.69 -28.49
CA GLU A 647 -3.39 -29.32 -29.66
C GLU A 647 -1.99 -28.91 -29.20
N LYS A 648 -0.96 -29.22 -30.00
CA LYS A 648 0.40 -28.78 -29.71
C LYS A 648 0.48 -27.25 -29.77
N PRO A 649 1.09 -26.57 -28.78
CA PRO A 649 1.30 -25.13 -28.84
C PRO A 649 2.34 -24.76 -29.90
N GLU A 650 2.20 -23.56 -30.46
CA GLU A 650 3.12 -22.99 -31.44
C GLU A 650 3.43 -21.54 -31.10
N LEU A 651 4.61 -21.04 -31.49
CA LEU A 651 4.99 -19.63 -31.35
C LEU A 651 4.09 -18.76 -32.24
N ARG A 652 3.24 -17.94 -31.61
CA ARG A 652 2.28 -17.07 -32.30
C ARG A 652 1.90 -15.86 -31.43
N PHE A 653 1.19 -14.91 -32.04
CA PHE A 653 0.50 -13.87 -31.27
C PHE A 653 -0.60 -14.47 -30.40
N ILE A 654 -0.71 -13.97 -29.18
CA ILE A 654 -1.67 -14.44 -28.19
C ILE A 654 -3.02 -13.73 -28.44
N PRO A 655 -4.10 -14.43 -28.83
CA PRO A 655 -5.31 -13.81 -29.38
C PRO A 655 -6.27 -13.28 -28.30
N HIS A 656 -5.75 -12.54 -27.32
CA HIS A 656 -6.51 -12.03 -26.18
C HIS A 656 -6.45 -10.51 -26.14
N ILE A 657 -7.49 -9.87 -26.70
CA ILE A 657 -7.66 -8.42 -26.69
C ILE A 657 -8.18 -7.96 -25.33
N GLY A 658 -7.50 -6.99 -24.72
CA GLY A 658 -7.83 -6.48 -23.38
C GLY A 658 -6.93 -5.31 -23.00
N TYR A 659 -6.77 -5.06 -21.70
CA TYR A 659 -5.92 -3.97 -21.21
C TYR A 659 -4.48 -4.05 -21.74
N VAL A 660 -3.88 -5.25 -21.80
CA VAL A 660 -2.51 -5.43 -22.35
C VAL A 660 -2.42 -4.89 -23.78
N SER A 661 -3.42 -5.15 -24.62
CA SER A 661 -3.47 -4.64 -26.01
C SER A 661 -3.52 -3.12 -26.12
N LEU A 662 -3.95 -2.42 -25.07
CA LEU A 662 -4.08 -0.96 -25.06
C LEU A 662 -2.85 -0.26 -24.49
N PHE A 663 -1.80 -0.97 -24.05
CA PHE A 663 -0.60 -0.34 -23.48
C PHE A 663 0.09 0.66 -24.41
N PRO A 664 0.27 0.38 -25.72
CA PRO A 664 0.81 1.40 -26.64
C PRO A 664 -0.05 2.66 -26.76
N PHE A 665 -1.38 2.49 -26.68
CA PHE A 665 -2.33 3.60 -26.66
C PHE A 665 -2.22 4.40 -25.36
N MET A 666 -2.20 3.70 -24.21
CA MET A 666 -2.05 4.31 -22.88
C MET A 666 -0.72 5.05 -22.72
N ALA A 667 0.36 4.53 -23.30
CA ALA A 667 1.69 5.13 -23.32
C ALA A 667 1.86 6.21 -24.40
N LYS A 668 0.80 6.54 -25.15
CA LYS A 668 0.77 7.58 -26.19
C LYS A 668 1.85 7.41 -27.28
N ILE A 669 2.26 6.16 -27.54
CA ILE A 669 3.29 5.83 -28.54
C ILE A 669 2.75 5.99 -29.97
N ILE A 670 1.44 5.77 -30.16
CA ILE A 670 0.81 5.76 -31.48
C ILE A 670 0.71 7.19 -32.02
N PRO A 671 1.26 7.52 -33.20
CA PRO A 671 1.16 8.86 -33.76
C PRO A 671 -0.29 9.30 -34.02
N PRO A 672 -0.68 10.57 -33.77
CA PRO A 672 -2.06 11.05 -33.95
C PRO A 672 -2.64 10.87 -35.37
N GLY A 673 -1.79 10.87 -36.40
CA GLY A 673 -2.17 10.64 -37.79
C GLY A 673 -2.22 9.16 -38.22
N SER A 674 -1.83 8.22 -37.36
CA SER A 674 -1.70 6.81 -37.74
C SER A 674 -3.06 6.11 -37.93
N PRO A 675 -3.28 5.36 -39.01
CA PRO A 675 -4.46 4.49 -39.15
C PRO A 675 -4.60 3.44 -38.02
N ILE A 676 -3.51 3.10 -37.33
CA ILE A 676 -3.54 2.18 -36.18
C ILE A 676 -4.28 2.82 -35.00
N LEU A 677 -4.19 4.15 -34.83
CA LEU A 677 -4.95 4.86 -33.81
C LEU A 677 -6.45 4.69 -34.03
N GLU A 678 -6.92 4.76 -35.29
CA GLU A 678 -8.32 4.46 -35.63
C GLU A 678 -8.72 3.05 -35.18
N LYS A 679 -7.87 2.05 -35.43
CA LYS A 679 -8.11 0.67 -34.99
C LYS A 679 -8.21 0.57 -33.48
N GLN A 680 -7.33 1.23 -32.73
CA GLN A 680 -7.41 1.24 -31.26
C GLN A 680 -8.70 1.90 -30.75
N LEU A 681 -9.12 3.03 -31.33
CA LEU A 681 -10.39 3.68 -31.00
C LEU A 681 -11.59 2.79 -31.35
N GLN A 682 -11.52 2.03 -32.44
CA GLN A 682 -12.54 1.03 -32.81
C GLN A 682 -12.60 -0.12 -31.80
N LEU A 683 -11.46 -0.63 -31.32
CA LEU A 683 -11.43 -1.65 -30.26
C LEU A 683 -12.03 -1.13 -28.95
N ILE A 684 -11.63 0.08 -28.54
CA ILE A 684 -12.13 0.76 -27.34
C ILE A 684 -13.64 0.93 -27.41
N SER A 685 -14.16 1.53 -28.48
CA SER A 685 -15.58 1.87 -28.63
C SER A 685 -16.51 0.67 -28.87
N ASN A 686 -15.97 -0.53 -29.11
CA ASN A 686 -16.76 -1.70 -29.45
C ASN A 686 -17.39 -2.36 -28.22
N ARG A 687 -18.72 -2.28 -28.12
CA ARG A 687 -19.55 -2.88 -27.05
C ARG A 687 -19.55 -4.41 -27.00
N SER A 688 -19.19 -5.04 -28.12
CA SER A 688 -19.02 -6.49 -28.22
C SER A 688 -17.61 -6.94 -27.81
N LEU A 689 -16.69 -6.00 -27.58
CA LEU A 689 -15.33 -6.26 -27.10
C LEU A 689 -15.20 -5.76 -25.66
N LEU A 690 -14.77 -4.50 -25.49
CA LEU A 690 -14.34 -3.95 -24.21
C LEU A 690 -15.33 -2.93 -23.59
N TRP A 691 -16.16 -2.28 -24.42
CA TRP A 691 -16.99 -1.17 -23.95
C TRP A 691 -18.20 -1.63 -23.13
N THR A 692 -18.37 -1.03 -21.95
CA THR A 692 -19.55 -1.18 -21.09
C THR A 692 -20.11 0.18 -20.69
N ASN A 693 -21.27 0.18 -20.03
CA ASN A 693 -21.87 1.42 -19.49
C ASN A 693 -21.23 1.90 -18.17
N TYR A 694 -20.20 1.19 -17.70
CA TYR A 694 -19.58 1.35 -16.38
C TYR A 694 -18.06 1.56 -16.44
N GLY A 695 -17.46 1.43 -17.63
CA GLY A 695 -16.02 1.47 -17.88
C GLY A 695 -15.59 0.46 -18.95
N LEU A 696 -14.30 0.40 -19.26
CA LEU A 696 -13.75 -0.64 -20.15
C LEU A 696 -13.43 -1.90 -19.35
N SER A 697 -13.84 -3.07 -19.85
CA SER A 697 -13.49 -4.37 -19.27
C SER A 697 -12.02 -4.71 -19.47
N SER A 698 -11.45 -5.46 -18.53
CA SER A 698 -10.06 -5.95 -18.58
C SER A 698 -9.76 -6.85 -19.77
N LEU A 699 -10.75 -7.62 -20.22
CA LEU A 699 -10.64 -8.57 -21.32
C LEU A 699 -11.89 -8.48 -22.22
N ALA A 700 -11.69 -8.64 -23.52
CA ALA A 700 -12.77 -8.60 -24.50
C ALA A 700 -13.72 -9.79 -24.33
N LYS A 701 -15.03 -9.53 -24.50
CA LYS A 701 -16.09 -10.56 -24.43
C LYS A 701 -15.92 -11.70 -25.44
N THR A 702 -15.19 -11.46 -26.52
CA THR A 702 -14.89 -12.45 -27.56
C THR A 702 -13.70 -13.35 -27.23
N SER A 703 -12.96 -13.07 -26.15
CA SER A 703 -11.86 -13.93 -25.72
C SER A 703 -12.37 -15.29 -25.26
N SER A 704 -11.68 -16.37 -25.62
CA SER A 704 -11.97 -17.73 -25.14
C SER A 704 -11.84 -17.88 -23.62
N LEU A 705 -11.11 -16.96 -22.97
CA LEU A 705 -10.86 -16.90 -21.54
C LEU A 705 -11.65 -15.82 -20.81
N TYR A 706 -12.57 -15.12 -21.49
CA TYR A 706 -13.46 -14.15 -20.87
C TYR A 706 -14.33 -14.80 -19.77
N MET A 707 -14.26 -14.23 -18.57
CA MET A 707 -14.94 -14.69 -17.34
C MET A 707 -14.70 -16.18 -17.00
N LYS A 708 -13.62 -16.78 -17.51
CA LYS A 708 -13.25 -18.17 -17.19
C LYS A 708 -12.48 -18.23 -15.88
N TRP A 709 -12.91 -19.13 -15.00
CA TRP A 709 -12.16 -19.53 -13.83
C TRP A 709 -10.80 -20.08 -14.23
N ASN A 710 -9.77 -19.74 -13.45
CA ASN A 710 -8.42 -20.23 -13.72
C ASN A 710 -8.18 -21.60 -13.09
N SER A 711 -8.86 -21.91 -11.99
CA SER A 711 -8.81 -23.21 -11.31
C SER A 711 -10.16 -23.50 -10.65
N GLU A 712 -10.25 -24.53 -9.80
CA GLU A 712 -11.45 -24.82 -9.01
C GLU A 712 -11.77 -23.69 -8.01
N THR A 713 -10.76 -22.99 -7.51
CA THR A 713 -10.91 -21.98 -6.44
C THR A 713 -10.62 -20.55 -6.90
N GLU A 714 -10.08 -20.37 -8.11
CA GLU A 714 -9.69 -19.07 -8.64
C GLU A 714 -10.71 -18.54 -9.66
N SER A 715 -11.59 -17.66 -9.18
CA SER A 715 -12.53 -16.91 -10.02
C SER A 715 -11.81 -15.92 -10.95
N PRO A 716 -12.40 -15.53 -12.09
CA PRO A 716 -11.83 -14.52 -12.98
C PRO A 716 -11.59 -13.17 -12.27
N TYR A 717 -10.44 -12.54 -12.52
CA TYR A 717 -10.04 -11.28 -11.88
C TYR A 717 -9.73 -10.18 -12.91
N TRP A 718 -8.78 -10.41 -13.81
CA TRP A 718 -8.42 -9.58 -14.96
C TRP A 718 -8.97 -10.15 -16.28
N ARG A 719 -10.13 -10.82 -16.20
CA ARG A 719 -10.77 -11.55 -17.32
C ARG A 719 -12.15 -11.01 -17.70
N GLY A 720 -12.45 -9.77 -17.36
CA GLY A 720 -13.71 -9.11 -17.74
C GLY A 720 -14.11 -7.96 -16.83
N GLN A 721 -13.63 -7.95 -15.59
CA GLN A 721 -13.92 -6.89 -14.62
C GLN A 721 -13.27 -5.56 -15.01
N ILE A 722 -13.81 -4.46 -14.48
CA ILE A 722 -13.42 -3.08 -14.77
C ILE A 722 -12.54 -2.54 -13.64
N TRP A 723 -11.34 -2.06 -13.99
CA TRP A 723 -10.35 -1.56 -13.04
C TRP A 723 -9.99 -0.10 -13.31
N ILE A 724 -9.93 0.71 -12.25
CA ILE A 724 -9.85 2.18 -12.37
C ILE A 724 -8.45 2.68 -12.75
N ASN A 725 -7.38 2.01 -12.31
CA ASN A 725 -6.01 2.31 -12.75
C ASN A 725 -5.85 2.27 -14.27
N MET A 726 -6.30 1.19 -14.93
CA MET A 726 -6.18 1.03 -16.38
C MET A 726 -7.14 1.99 -17.11
N ASN A 727 -8.37 2.13 -16.62
CA ASN A 727 -9.32 3.10 -17.19
C ASN A 727 -8.83 4.55 -17.07
N TYR A 728 -8.13 4.91 -16.00
CA TYR A 728 -7.49 6.22 -15.83
C TYR A 728 -6.41 6.45 -16.90
N MET A 729 -5.54 5.47 -17.14
CA MET A 729 -4.52 5.56 -18.19
C MET A 729 -5.14 5.66 -19.60
N ILE A 730 -6.22 4.92 -19.87
CA ILE A 730 -6.94 5.01 -21.14
C ILE A 730 -7.62 6.39 -21.30
N LEU A 731 -8.23 6.93 -20.25
CA LEU A 731 -8.80 8.28 -20.26
C LEU A 731 -7.71 9.34 -20.47
N SER A 732 -6.55 9.20 -19.85
CA SER A 732 -5.39 10.08 -20.06
C SER A 732 -4.98 10.13 -21.53
N ALA A 733 -4.88 8.96 -22.18
CA ALA A 733 -4.56 8.87 -23.60
C ALA A 733 -5.68 9.43 -24.50
N LEU A 734 -6.96 9.09 -24.25
CA LEU A 734 -8.09 9.66 -24.99
C LEU A 734 -8.14 11.18 -24.87
N HIS A 735 -7.88 11.73 -23.68
CA HIS A 735 -7.80 13.16 -23.45
C HIS A 735 -6.63 13.81 -24.21
N HIS A 736 -5.46 13.16 -24.24
CA HIS A 736 -4.33 13.60 -25.06
C HIS A 736 -4.70 13.65 -26.55
N TYR A 737 -5.16 12.54 -27.14
CA TYR A 737 -5.54 12.49 -28.55
C TYR A 737 -6.75 13.37 -28.89
N SER A 738 -7.57 13.77 -27.91
CA SER A 738 -8.63 14.76 -28.13
C SER A 738 -8.11 16.20 -28.32
N LYS A 739 -6.84 16.46 -28.00
CA LYS A 739 -6.18 17.76 -28.10
C LYS A 739 -5.15 17.83 -29.23
N GLU A 740 -4.54 16.69 -29.59
CA GLU A 740 -3.59 16.61 -30.69
C GLU A 740 -4.26 16.83 -32.06
N ASP A 741 -3.52 17.48 -32.97
CA ASP A 741 -3.96 17.65 -34.35
C ASP A 741 -3.90 16.30 -35.09
N GLY A 742 -5.04 15.84 -35.60
CA GLY A 742 -5.12 14.60 -36.35
C GLY A 742 -6.55 14.23 -36.77
N PRO A 743 -6.71 13.28 -37.70
CA PRO A 743 -8.02 12.89 -38.24
C PRO A 743 -8.94 12.22 -37.20
N TYR A 744 -8.41 11.83 -36.03
CA TYR A 744 -9.15 11.10 -34.98
C TYR A 744 -9.39 11.93 -33.72
N GLN A 745 -9.12 13.24 -33.75
CA GLN A 745 -9.26 14.15 -32.61
C GLN A 745 -10.69 14.16 -32.06
N ASP A 746 -11.69 14.38 -32.92
CA ASP A 746 -13.10 14.44 -32.53
C ASP A 746 -13.63 13.10 -32.00
N SER A 747 -13.23 11.99 -32.63
CA SER A 747 -13.58 10.64 -32.17
C SER A 747 -13.00 10.34 -30.79
N SER A 748 -11.74 10.73 -30.55
CA SER A 748 -11.09 10.59 -29.25
C SER A 748 -11.80 11.44 -28.18
N LYS A 749 -12.19 12.67 -28.53
CA LYS A 749 -12.94 13.57 -27.66
C LYS A 749 -14.31 13.02 -27.28
N ALA A 750 -15.02 12.41 -28.24
CA ALA A 750 -16.33 11.81 -27.99
C ALA A 750 -16.22 10.62 -27.02
N LEU A 751 -15.27 9.71 -27.29
CA LEU A 751 -15.03 8.54 -26.43
C LEU A 751 -14.55 8.92 -25.03
N TYR A 752 -13.66 9.91 -24.92
CA TYR A 752 -13.22 10.48 -23.64
C TYR A 752 -14.42 10.90 -22.79
N LYS A 753 -15.32 11.73 -23.36
CA LYS A 753 -16.47 12.26 -22.64
C LYS A 753 -17.42 11.16 -22.17
N GLU A 754 -17.72 10.18 -23.03
CA GLU A 754 -18.62 9.08 -22.67
C GLU A 754 -18.00 8.17 -21.61
N LEU A 755 -16.74 7.74 -21.77
CA LEU A 755 -16.05 6.86 -20.82
C LEU A 755 -15.90 7.53 -19.45
N ARG A 756 -15.50 8.80 -19.42
CA ARG A 756 -15.38 9.60 -18.18
C ARG A 756 -16.71 9.65 -17.45
N SER A 757 -17.80 9.95 -18.15
CA SER A 757 -19.14 10.01 -17.56
C SER A 757 -19.58 8.65 -17.01
N ASN A 758 -19.33 7.56 -17.75
CA ASN A 758 -19.67 6.20 -17.32
C ASN A 758 -18.96 5.80 -16.03
N LEU A 759 -17.66 6.08 -15.93
CA LEU A 759 -16.84 5.75 -14.75
C LEU A 759 -17.29 6.55 -13.52
N ILE A 760 -17.39 7.88 -13.63
CA ILE A 760 -17.80 8.75 -12.51
C ILE A 760 -19.17 8.32 -12.00
N ARG A 761 -20.16 8.19 -12.90
CA ARG A 761 -21.51 7.80 -12.53
C ARG A 761 -21.54 6.44 -11.83
N ASN A 762 -20.77 5.46 -12.32
CA ASN A 762 -20.76 4.13 -11.74
C ASN A 762 -20.11 4.11 -10.33
N ILE A 763 -18.97 4.76 -10.17
CA ILE A 763 -18.25 4.80 -8.90
C ILE A 763 -19.07 5.55 -7.85
N VAL A 764 -19.64 6.71 -8.20
CA VAL A 764 -20.48 7.51 -7.30
C VAL A 764 -21.75 6.75 -6.90
N ARG A 765 -22.39 6.05 -7.84
CA ARG A 765 -23.53 5.17 -7.53
C ARG A 765 -23.15 4.09 -6.52
N ASN A 766 -22.06 3.36 -6.74
CA ASN A 766 -21.63 2.31 -5.81
C ASN A 766 -21.30 2.86 -4.42
N TYR A 767 -20.62 4.01 -4.35
CA TYR A 767 -20.34 4.65 -3.06
C TYR A 767 -21.63 5.05 -2.34
N LYS A 768 -22.64 5.56 -3.06
CA LYS A 768 -23.95 5.91 -2.48
C LYS A 768 -24.72 4.68 -2.00
N ASP A 769 -24.69 3.60 -2.77
CA ASP A 769 -25.44 2.38 -2.49
C ASP A 769 -24.80 1.55 -1.36
N SER A 770 -23.47 1.51 -1.28
CA SER A 770 -22.73 0.64 -0.36
C SER A 770 -21.91 1.36 0.70
N GLY A 771 -21.71 2.68 0.60
CA GLY A 771 -20.81 3.45 1.46
C GLY A 771 -19.32 3.29 1.15
N PHE A 772 -18.95 2.55 0.10
CA PHE A 772 -17.56 2.17 -0.16
C PHE A 772 -17.10 2.43 -1.59
N LEU A 773 -15.81 2.71 -1.73
CA LEU A 773 -15.09 2.54 -2.99
C LEU A 773 -14.58 1.10 -3.08
N TRP A 774 -14.65 0.53 -4.28
CA TRP A 774 -14.37 -0.88 -4.52
C TRP A 774 -13.13 -1.06 -5.39
N GLU A 775 -12.50 -2.21 -5.26
CA GLU A 775 -11.30 -2.59 -6.01
C GLU A 775 -11.54 -2.64 -7.52
N GLN A 776 -12.65 -3.27 -7.91
CA GLN A 776 -13.07 -3.47 -9.29
C GLN A 776 -14.61 -3.43 -9.42
N PHE A 777 -15.10 -3.37 -10.66
CA PHE A 777 -16.53 -3.34 -10.96
C PHE A 777 -16.93 -4.41 -11.98
N GLU A 778 -18.10 -4.99 -11.78
CA GLU A 778 -18.71 -5.94 -12.72
C GLU A 778 -19.10 -5.25 -14.03
N GLN A 779 -18.90 -5.95 -15.14
CA GLN A 779 -19.11 -5.42 -16.49
C GLN A 779 -20.56 -5.31 -16.93
N ASP A 780 -21.46 -6.10 -16.34
CA ASP A 780 -22.86 -6.22 -16.77
C ASP A 780 -23.80 -5.28 -16.00
N GLU A 781 -23.59 -5.14 -14.69
CA GLU A 781 -24.42 -4.28 -13.83
C GLU A 781 -23.65 -3.09 -13.23
N GLY A 782 -22.32 -3.10 -13.32
CA GLY A 782 -21.46 -2.06 -12.73
C GLY A 782 -21.30 -2.16 -11.22
N LYS A 783 -21.71 -3.26 -10.59
CA LYS A 783 -21.63 -3.44 -9.14
C LYS A 783 -20.19 -3.56 -8.68
N GLY A 784 -19.85 -2.91 -7.57
CA GLY A 784 -18.55 -3.02 -6.92
C GLY A 784 -18.30 -4.44 -6.41
N HIS A 785 -17.09 -4.95 -6.63
CA HIS A 785 -16.67 -6.30 -6.23
C HIS A 785 -15.21 -6.25 -5.75
N GLY A 786 -14.78 -7.28 -5.03
CA GLY A 786 -13.42 -7.40 -4.49
C GLY A 786 -13.30 -6.70 -3.15
N SER A 787 -12.10 -6.23 -2.83
CA SER A 787 -11.84 -5.56 -1.56
C SER A 787 -12.52 -4.18 -1.48
N HIS A 788 -12.90 -3.79 -0.27
CA HIS A 788 -13.49 -2.48 0.07
C HIS A 788 -13.24 -2.13 1.56
N PRO A 789 -13.16 -0.85 1.96
CA PRO A 789 -12.89 0.30 1.11
C PRO A 789 -11.54 0.11 0.39
N PHE A 790 -11.56 0.22 -0.93
CA PHE A 790 -10.38 0.21 -1.77
C PHE A 790 -10.12 1.63 -2.23
N THR A 791 -9.33 2.35 -1.45
CA THR A 791 -8.97 3.75 -1.72
C THR A 791 -7.54 3.88 -2.21
N GLY A 792 -7.02 2.79 -2.80
CA GLY A 792 -5.86 2.82 -3.67
C GLY A 792 -6.17 3.44 -5.04
N TRP A 793 -5.98 2.71 -6.14
CA TRP A 793 -6.22 3.28 -7.48
C TRP A 793 -7.66 3.74 -7.74
N THR A 794 -8.67 3.28 -7.00
CA THR A 794 -10.06 3.74 -7.23
C THR A 794 -10.21 5.22 -6.84
N SER A 795 -9.32 5.73 -5.98
CA SER A 795 -9.23 7.15 -5.66
C SER A 795 -8.83 8.01 -6.87
N LEU A 796 -8.32 7.43 -7.97
CA LEU A 796 -8.07 8.14 -9.24
C LEU A 796 -9.35 8.73 -9.84
N VAL A 797 -10.55 8.32 -9.38
CA VAL A 797 -11.80 8.99 -9.71
C VAL A 797 -11.72 10.51 -9.46
N VAL A 798 -10.97 10.96 -8.45
CA VAL A 798 -10.75 12.38 -8.18
C VAL A 798 -10.02 13.07 -9.33
N LEU A 799 -8.97 12.45 -9.87
CA LEU A 799 -8.25 13.00 -11.03
C LEU A 799 -9.10 12.93 -12.31
N ILE A 800 -9.90 11.87 -12.47
CA ILE A 800 -10.87 11.75 -13.57
C ILE A 800 -11.90 12.89 -13.51
N MET A 801 -12.46 13.18 -12.33
CA MET A 801 -13.38 14.30 -12.11
C MET A 801 -12.69 15.64 -12.36
N ALA A 802 -11.44 15.80 -11.91
CA ALA A 802 -10.65 17.01 -12.12
C ALA A 802 -10.16 17.18 -13.56
N GLU A 803 -10.26 16.15 -14.41
CA GLU A 803 -9.63 16.10 -15.74
C GLU A 803 -8.11 16.35 -15.68
N ALA A 804 -7.50 15.94 -14.56
CA ALA A 804 -6.10 16.14 -14.25
C ALA A 804 -5.30 14.88 -14.61
N TYR A 805 -4.90 14.79 -15.87
CA TYR A 805 -4.05 13.72 -16.37
C TYR A 805 -2.64 14.28 -16.54
N GLY A 806 -1.64 13.65 -15.91
CA GLY A 806 -0.26 14.02 -16.13
C GLY A 806 0.18 13.85 -17.59
N ASN A 807 1.31 14.44 -17.96
CA ASN A 807 2.03 14.12 -19.20
C ASN A 807 2.72 12.76 -19.04
N ILE A 808 1.90 11.74 -18.82
CA ILE A 808 2.26 10.34 -18.55
C ILE A 808 2.23 9.54 -19.83
#